data_AF-A0A4R2S2L3-F1
#
_entry.id   AF-A0A4R2S2L3-F1
#
_cell.length_a   1.000
_cell.length_b   1.000
_cell.length_c   1.000
_cell.angle_alpha   90.00
_cell.angle_beta   90.00
_cell.angle_gamma   90.00
#
_symmetry.space_group_name_H-M   'P 1'
#
loop_
_entity.id
_entity.type
_entity.pdbx_description
1 polymer ?
#
loop_
_entity_poly.entity_id
_entity_poly.type
_entity_poly.pdbx_seq_one_letter_code
_entity_poly.pdbx_strand_id
1 'polypeptide(L)'
;MLSLLRKSSKLVLSFAIVTVSVPLYFWNETSVYAEGPTDPAPFINPKVVNGNAGKKVLFDNTHGQTAGAADWVMDGGFSDFANGLANDGFYVKELRKKTPITLNDLKGYDVLVIGEANIPYKQTEQAAMKQYVEQGGSIFFIGDHYNADRNKNRWDGSEVMNGYRRGAYGNPTKGMSDEEKNSEAMKDVTSTDWLNEQFGIRFRYNAIGDVTANHVVAPEQSFGITSGVSNVAMHAGSTLMITDPKKAKGLVYLPTTNVKWAPAVDQGVYMGGGVAEGPYMAVAKKGQGKAAFIGDSSPVEDITPKYLREETGKKKTTYDGFKEQDDAKLLVNTVNWLAKKEKYTSFDQVEGLQLDQPTPTLPMEEPAASTEPQAEPWAAPEAGYKWWDPSTFKPGSYGSSEAAPVQPVYTLTHQSVLPDGEEFGLRVTVDHLTPGQTLSGLDLGIYQAGGSQVAMLKKVDGTWPDSYGYSAPFDIKADATGKAKIDLTMKIKPATTGSATLRLRLDKAAVTSKTVTINRVPVEPLPGEPSDVKPPVTTYSVEGTKLSTGTYLNKATLTLQATDDTAVKKVEYRFEGKENWEEYSAPISLNGEQSQPLSFRSIDSVGNMEKAQVVTIPVAKVDVDFLCDYVKNSKWINPKLEKPILQHADQAKKYFTLAHEEFTKGNWILGTLYKANGLVSVGKIVELVSKNPDWINKDAKKDVSLILDALLAQNK
;
A
#
# COMPACT_ATOMS: atom_id res chain seq x y z
N MET A 1 -42.54 -10.28 59.35
CA MET A 1 -43.73 -10.40 58.47
C MET A 1 -43.29 -11.17 57.23
N LEU A 2 -43.75 -12.42 57.16
CA LEU A 2 -43.68 -13.44 56.10
C LEU A 2 -42.38 -13.63 55.29
N SER A 3 -41.58 -14.59 55.75
CA SER A 3 -40.86 -15.56 54.91
C SER A 3 -41.80 -16.71 54.54
N LEU A 4 -41.84 -17.13 53.27
CA LEU A 4 -42.42 -18.42 52.87
C LEU A 4 -41.48 -19.10 51.86
N LEU A 5 -40.87 -20.19 52.32
CA LEU A 5 -40.11 -21.15 51.51
C LEU A 5 -40.67 -22.55 51.78
N ARG A 6 -40.84 -23.28 50.68
CA ARG A 6 -40.74 -24.75 50.50
C ARG A 6 -41.85 -25.67 51.03
N LYS A 7 -42.54 -26.28 50.07
CA LYS A 7 -42.57 -27.74 49.76
C LYS A 7 -43.36 -27.91 48.45
N SER A 8 -42.88 -28.63 47.44
CA SER A 8 -43.14 -30.07 47.22
C SER A 8 -42.64 -30.42 45.79
N SER A 9 -41.75 -31.40 45.63
CA SER A 9 -41.98 -32.80 45.22
C SER A 9 -41.83 -33.08 43.71
N LYS A 10 -40.76 -33.84 43.42
CA LYS A 10 -40.46 -34.76 42.29
C LYS A 10 -41.52 -34.93 41.19
N LEU A 11 -41.08 -34.71 39.95
CA LEU A 11 -41.56 -35.45 38.77
C LEU A 11 -40.34 -35.76 37.89
N VAL A 12 -40.03 -37.05 37.74
CA VAL A 12 -39.02 -37.57 36.80
C VAL A 12 -39.76 -37.91 35.51
N LEU A 13 -39.43 -37.24 34.42
CA LEU A 13 -39.92 -37.58 33.08
C LEU A 13 -38.70 -37.95 32.21
N SER A 14 -38.64 -39.23 31.84
CA SER A 14 -37.65 -39.78 30.92
C SER A 14 -37.97 -39.33 29.49
N PHE A 15 -37.08 -38.56 28.87
CA PHE A 15 -37.07 -38.34 27.42
C PHE A 15 -35.81 -38.95 26.83
N ALA A 16 -35.99 -39.97 25.99
CA ALA A 16 -34.95 -40.54 25.16
C ALA A 16 -34.57 -39.51 24.08
N ILE A 17 -33.35 -38.98 24.15
CA ILE A 17 -32.77 -38.13 23.10
C ILE A 17 -32.16 -39.05 22.06
N VAL A 18 -32.81 -39.13 20.89
CA VAL A 18 -32.18 -39.65 19.67
C VAL A 18 -31.16 -38.60 19.21
N THR A 19 -29.88 -38.88 19.43
CA THR A 19 -28.78 -38.09 18.87
C THR A 19 -28.68 -38.37 17.37
N VAL A 20 -29.28 -37.51 16.56
CA VAL A 20 -28.93 -37.40 15.13
C VAL A 20 -27.64 -36.58 15.07
N SER A 21 -26.51 -37.27 14.89
CA SER A 21 -25.22 -36.65 14.62
C SER A 21 -25.24 -36.06 13.20
N VAL A 22 -25.67 -34.80 13.08
CA VAL A 22 -25.42 -34.00 11.89
C VAL A 22 -23.96 -33.53 11.97
N PRO A 23 -23.08 -33.87 11.01
CA PRO A 23 -21.75 -33.30 10.97
C PRO A 23 -21.89 -31.80 10.68
N LEU A 24 -21.65 -30.98 11.71
CA LEU A 24 -21.40 -29.55 11.54
C LEU A 24 -20.06 -29.41 10.82
N TYR A 25 -20.11 -29.23 9.51
CA TYR A 25 -18.97 -28.72 8.77
C TYR A 25 -18.79 -27.26 9.18
N PHE A 26 -17.80 -27.00 10.04
CA PHE A 26 -17.31 -25.65 10.26
C PHE A 26 -16.51 -25.24 9.04
N TRP A 27 -17.15 -24.49 8.14
CA TRP A 27 -16.44 -23.73 7.12
C TRP A 27 -15.81 -22.55 7.85
N ASN A 28 -14.50 -22.63 8.13
CA ASN A 28 -13.73 -21.44 8.45
C ASN A 28 -13.63 -20.63 7.15
N GLU A 29 -14.60 -19.75 6.89
CA GLU A 29 -14.40 -18.71 5.89
C GLU A 29 -13.27 -17.82 6.38
N THR A 30 -12.09 -17.96 5.76
CA THR A 30 -11.01 -17.00 5.92
C THR A 30 -11.44 -15.71 5.23
N SER A 31 -12.00 -14.79 6.01
CA SER A 31 -12.28 -13.44 5.57
C SER A 31 -10.99 -12.79 5.08
N VAL A 32 -10.93 -12.44 3.80
CA VAL A 32 -9.82 -11.66 3.21
C VAL A 32 -10.12 -10.19 3.46
N TYR A 33 -9.23 -9.50 4.16
CA TYR A 33 -9.31 -8.06 4.36
C TYR A 33 -8.50 -7.37 3.26
N ALA A 34 -8.92 -6.17 2.84
CA ALA A 34 -8.02 -5.32 2.06
C ALA A 34 -6.81 -4.95 2.93
N GLU A 35 -5.64 -4.80 2.33
CA GLU A 35 -4.46 -4.43 3.10
C GLU A 35 -4.63 -3.05 3.75
N GLY A 36 -3.83 -2.81 4.76
CA GLY A 36 -3.70 -1.55 5.45
C GLY A 36 -2.24 -1.22 5.78
N PRO A 37 -2.02 -0.13 6.50
CA PRO A 37 -0.70 0.41 6.79
C PRO A 37 0.15 -0.45 7.75
N THR A 38 -0.37 -1.56 8.25
CA THR A 38 0.36 -2.53 9.08
C THR A 38 0.75 -3.79 8.33
N ASP A 39 0.23 -3.99 7.12
CA ASP A 39 0.54 -5.15 6.30
C ASP A 39 1.90 -5.01 5.61
N PRO A 40 2.52 -6.13 5.19
CA PRO A 40 3.76 -6.09 4.45
C PRO A 40 3.65 -5.23 3.20
N ALA A 41 4.59 -4.29 3.03
CA ALA A 41 4.66 -3.47 1.83
C ALA A 41 5.13 -4.28 0.61
N PRO A 42 4.50 -4.12 -0.56
CA PRO A 42 4.91 -4.78 -1.79
C PRO A 42 6.25 -4.24 -2.25
N PHE A 43 6.93 -5.05 -3.07
CA PHE A 43 8.16 -4.68 -3.73
C PHE A 43 8.31 -5.42 -5.05
N ILE A 44 9.06 -4.83 -5.98
CA ILE A 44 9.42 -5.43 -7.25
C ILE A 44 10.95 -5.45 -7.34
N ASN A 45 11.52 -6.63 -7.57
CA ASN A 45 12.95 -6.76 -7.82
C ASN A 45 13.31 -6.21 -9.21
N PRO A 46 14.52 -5.68 -9.41
CA PRO A 46 15.02 -5.33 -10.72
C PRO A 46 14.88 -6.50 -11.71
N LYS A 47 14.36 -6.24 -12.91
CA LYS A 47 14.21 -7.26 -13.96
C LYS A 47 15.42 -7.34 -14.89
N VAL A 48 16.27 -6.32 -14.85
CA VAL A 48 17.53 -6.23 -15.61
C VAL A 48 18.65 -5.70 -14.72
N VAL A 49 19.89 -5.94 -15.13
CA VAL A 49 21.08 -5.37 -14.50
C VAL A 49 21.70 -4.37 -15.47
N ASN A 50 21.67 -3.09 -15.13
CA ASN A 50 22.19 -1.99 -15.95
C ASN A 50 22.78 -0.88 -15.05
N GLY A 51 22.88 0.36 -15.56
CA GLY A 51 23.36 1.52 -14.80
C GLY A 51 22.52 1.91 -13.57
N ASN A 52 21.36 1.28 -13.36
CA ASN A 52 20.50 1.44 -12.19
C ASN A 52 20.61 0.30 -11.18
N ALA A 53 21.45 -0.70 -11.43
CA ALA A 53 21.67 -1.80 -10.50
C ALA A 53 22.04 -1.28 -9.10
N GLY A 54 21.29 -1.72 -8.10
CA GLY A 54 21.47 -1.32 -6.69
C GLY A 54 20.75 -0.02 -6.29
N LYS A 55 20.21 0.75 -7.24
CA LYS A 55 19.41 1.93 -6.94
C LYS A 55 17.99 1.56 -6.53
N LYS A 56 17.41 2.33 -5.60
CA LYS A 56 16.12 2.01 -4.98
C LYS A 56 15.13 3.16 -5.06
N VAL A 57 13.89 2.83 -5.42
CA VAL A 57 12.75 3.74 -5.50
C VAL A 57 11.72 3.35 -4.46
N LEU A 58 11.22 4.33 -3.70
CA LEU A 58 10.20 4.18 -2.67
C LEU A 58 8.92 4.90 -3.12
N PHE A 59 7.78 4.21 -3.15
CA PHE A 59 6.47 4.79 -3.44
C PHE A 59 5.74 5.07 -2.11
N ASP A 60 5.27 6.30 -1.91
CA ASP A 60 4.51 6.67 -0.72
C ASP A 60 3.07 6.12 -0.75
N ASN A 61 2.63 5.51 0.36
CA ASN A 61 1.24 5.15 0.61
C ASN A 61 0.84 5.46 2.07
N THR A 62 1.32 6.60 2.59
CA THR A 62 1.10 7.01 3.97
C THR A 62 0.12 8.16 4.12
N HIS A 63 -0.21 8.86 3.03
CA HIS A 63 -1.00 10.10 3.03
C HIS A 63 -2.19 10.03 2.07
N GLY A 64 -2.93 8.92 2.08
CA GLY A 64 -4.18 8.80 1.34
C GLY A 64 -4.00 8.62 -0.17
N GLN A 65 -2.93 7.96 -0.61
CA GLN A 65 -2.76 7.58 -2.02
C GLN A 65 -3.84 6.60 -2.53
N THR A 66 -4.65 6.06 -1.62
CA THR A 66 -5.80 5.19 -1.92
C THR A 66 -7.14 5.88 -1.71
N ALA A 67 -7.16 7.19 -1.40
CA ALA A 67 -8.35 7.95 -1.05
C ALA A 67 -9.35 8.04 -2.20
N GLY A 68 -10.61 7.73 -1.95
CA GLY A 68 -11.69 7.96 -2.90
C GLY A 68 -11.41 7.32 -4.26
N ALA A 69 -11.26 8.14 -5.31
CA ALA A 69 -10.93 7.64 -6.65
C ALA A 69 -9.45 7.29 -6.84
N ALA A 70 -8.55 7.78 -5.99
CA ALA A 70 -7.10 7.55 -6.11
C ALA A 70 -6.73 6.10 -5.79
N ASP A 71 -5.76 5.56 -6.52
CA ASP A 71 -5.14 4.27 -6.21
C ASP A 71 -3.66 4.27 -6.61
N TRP A 72 -2.93 5.28 -6.15
CA TRP A 72 -1.58 5.65 -6.61
C TRP A 72 -0.48 4.80 -5.98
N VAL A 73 -0.74 3.50 -5.86
CA VAL A 73 0.17 2.52 -5.27
C VAL A 73 0.83 1.66 -6.35
N MET A 74 2.02 1.16 -6.03
CA MET A 74 2.90 0.49 -7.00
C MET A 74 2.41 -0.89 -7.48
N ASP A 75 1.43 -1.48 -6.80
CA ASP A 75 0.73 -2.72 -7.17
C ASP A 75 -0.77 -2.49 -7.45
N GLY A 76 -1.13 -1.22 -7.67
CA GLY A 76 -2.47 -0.75 -8.04
C GLY A 76 -2.37 0.19 -9.22
N GLY A 77 -3.06 1.34 -9.19
CA GLY A 77 -3.14 2.27 -10.32
C GLY A 77 -1.80 2.81 -10.84
N PHE A 78 -0.66 2.64 -10.15
CA PHE A 78 0.68 2.97 -10.66
C PHE A 78 1.54 1.73 -11.00
N SER A 79 0.93 0.57 -11.22
CA SER A 79 1.65 -0.69 -11.41
C SER A 79 2.51 -0.74 -12.68
N ASP A 80 2.03 -0.17 -13.79
CA ASP A 80 2.78 -0.10 -15.05
C ASP A 80 4.00 0.82 -14.90
N PHE A 81 3.86 1.93 -14.16
CA PHE A 81 4.98 2.80 -13.84
C PHE A 81 6.02 2.07 -12.97
N ALA A 82 5.60 1.41 -11.90
CA ALA A 82 6.49 0.64 -11.04
C ALA A 82 7.20 -0.50 -11.80
N ASN A 83 6.47 -1.18 -12.69
CA ASN A 83 7.04 -2.20 -13.58
C ASN A 83 8.00 -1.61 -14.61
N GLY A 84 7.71 -0.41 -15.13
CA GLY A 84 8.60 0.35 -16.01
C GLY A 84 9.95 0.63 -15.35
N LEU A 85 9.94 1.04 -14.07
CA LEU A 85 11.17 1.24 -13.30
C LEU A 85 11.91 -0.07 -13.03
N ALA A 86 11.22 -1.15 -12.69
CA ALA A 86 11.84 -2.46 -12.50
C ALA A 86 12.45 -3.02 -13.81
N ASN A 87 11.76 -2.83 -14.94
CA ASN A 87 12.26 -3.13 -16.29
C ASN A 87 13.50 -2.31 -16.64
N ASP A 88 13.63 -1.12 -16.05
CA ASP A 88 14.80 -0.25 -16.19
C ASP A 88 15.87 -0.46 -15.10
N GLY A 89 15.76 -1.53 -14.32
CA GLY A 89 16.81 -2.01 -13.41
C GLY A 89 16.76 -1.47 -11.98
N PHE A 90 15.69 -0.78 -11.59
CA PHE A 90 15.48 -0.31 -10.22
C PHE A 90 14.87 -1.39 -9.32
N TYR A 91 15.25 -1.35 -8.04
CA TYR A 91 14.43 -1.98 -6.99
C TYR A 91 13.32 -1.01 -6.60
N VAL A 92 12.08 -1.48 -6.58
CA VAL A 92 10.92 -0.64 -6.26
C VAL A 92 10.23 -1.21 -5.03
N LYS A 93 9.85 -0.35 -4.08
CA LYS A 93 9.13 -0.75 -2.88
C LYS A 93 8.14 0.34 -2.46
N GLU A 94 7.10 -0.06 -1.75
CA GLU A 94 6.15 0.87 -1.14
C GLU A 94 6.52 1.21 0.31
N LEU A 95 6.17 2.41 0.74
CA LEU A 95 6.16 2.85 2.13
C LEU A 95 4.74 2.71 2.70
N ARG A 96 4.50 1.66 3.49
CA ARG A 96 3.28 1.46 4.27
C ARG A 96 3.57 1.67 5.76
N LYS A 97 2.88 2.61 6.40
CA LYS A 97 2.92 2.85 7.85
C LYS A 97 1.83 3.82 8.29
N LYS A 98 1.47 3.78 9.58
CA LYS A 98 0.55 4.73 10.23
C LYS A 98 1.25 5.96 10.82
N THR A 99 2.55 5.84 11.10
CA THR A 99 3.31 6.91 11.77
C THR A 99 3.84 7.91 10.74
N PRO A 100 4.12 9.15 11.16
CA PRO A 100 4.70 10.15 10.26
C PRO A 100 5.98 9.67 9.56
N ILE A 101 6.21 10.16 8.34
CA ILE A 101 7.45 9.94 7.59
C ILE A 101 8.63 10.55 8.36
N THR A 102 9.69 9.78 8.48
CA THR A 102 10.95 10.17 9.10
C THR A 102 12.10 10.01 8.12
N LEU A 103 13.23 10.67 8.38
CA LEU A 103 14.43 10.49 7.56
C LEU A 103 14.89 9.03 7.48
N ASN A 104 14.68 8.24 8.54
CA ASN A 104 15.08 6.83 8.56
C ASN A 104 14.29 5.97 7.57
N ASP A 105 13.05 6.35 7.26
CA ASP A 105 12.25 5.68 6.24
C ASP A 105 12.84 5.94 4.85
N LEU A 106 13.40 7.13 4.63
CA LEU A 106 13.82 7.62 3.31
C LEU A 106 15.29 7.35 2.96
N LYS A 107 16.22 7.45 3.93
CA LYS A 107 17.68 7.47 3.68
C LYS A 107 18.26 6.24 2.98
N GLY A 108 17.51 5.14 2.93
CA GLY A 108 17.89 3.90 2.25
C GLY A 108 17.55 3.87 0.75
N TYR A 109 16.91 4.92 0.23
CA TYR A 109 16.38 5.00 -1.14
C TYR A 109 16.95 6.19 -1.90
N ASP A 110 17.09 6.04 -3.21
CA ASP A 110 17.59 7.10 -4.09
C ASP A 110 16.51 8.07 -4.51
N VAL A 111 15.28 7.57 -4.68
CA VAL A 111 14.11 8.34 -5.11
C VAL A 111 12.90 7.96 -4.26
N LEU A 112 12.20 8.97 -3.75
CA LEU A 112 10.84 8.87 -3.20
C LEU A 112 9.84 9.34 -4.27
N VAL A 113 8.78 8.59 -4.51
CA VAL A 113 7.67 8.94 -5.40
C VAL A 113 6.44 9.21 -4.54
N ILE A 114 5.81 10.36 -4.72
CA ILE A 114 4.58 10.76 -4.03
C ILE A 114 3.51 11.03 -5.10
N GLY A 115 2.51 10.16 -5.19
CA GLY A 115 1.34 10.36 -6.03
C GLY A 115 0.21 11.02 -5.26
N GLU A 116 -0.22 12.21 -5.69
CA GLU A 116 -1.41 12.96 -5.24
C GLU A 116 -1.82 12.63 -3.78
N ALA A 117 -0.98 13.02 -2.83
CA ALA A 117 -1.25 12.79 -1.42
C ALA A 117 -2.53 13.54 -1.00
N ASN A 118 -3.46 12.86 -0.36
CA ASN A 118 -4.78 13.39 0.04
C ASN A 118 -4.88 13.69 1.54
N ILE A 119 -3.80 13.55 2.30
CA ILE A 119 -3.72 13.91 3.72
C ILE A 119 -2.54 14.88 3.89
N PRO A 120 -2.71 16.03 4.56
CA PRO A 120 -1.64 17.01 4.70
C PRO A 120 -0.43 16.46 5.48
N TYR A 121 0.77 16.65 4.93
CA TYR A 121 2.01 16.34 5.63
C TYR A 121 2.25 17.30 6.80
N LYS A 122 2.71 16.77 7.92
CA LYS A 122 3.11 17.59 9.07
C LYS A 122 4.44 18.28 8.81
N GLN A 123 4.71 19.38 9.53
CA GLN A 123 6.01 20.07 9.44
C GLN A 123 7.20 19.14 9.72
N THR A 124 7.04 18.16 10.62
CA THR A 124 8.09 17.17 10.92
C THR A 124 8.42 16.29 9.72
N GLU A 125 7.43 15.98 8.88
CA GLU A 125 7.57 15.16 7.68
C GLU A 125 8.16 15.96 6.54
N GLN A 126 7.69 17.20 6.36
CA GLN A 126 8.32 18.16 5.44
C GLN A 126 9.80 18.37 5.79
N ALA A 127 10.13 18.48 7.09
CA ALA A 127 11.52 18.59 7.55
C ALA A 127 12.33 17.32 7.25
N ALA A 128 11.73 16.13 7.41
CA ALA A 128 12.37 14.86 7.06
C ALA A 128 12.63 14.76 5.54
N MET A 129 11.66 15.12 4.70
CA MET A 129 11.80 15.15 3.24
C MET A 129 12.84 16.18 2.80
N LYS A 130 12.83 17.38 3.40
CA LYS A 130 13.87 18.40 3.17
C LYS A 130 15.25 17.84 3.50
N GLN A 131 15.43 17.25 4.68
CA GLN A 131 16.72 16.71 5.11
C GLN A 131 17.19 15.54 4.22
N TYR A 132 16.26 14.68 3.79
CA TYR A 132 16.52 13.61 2.84
C TYR A 132 17.10 14.14 1.52
N VAL A 133 16.47 15.19 0.97
CA VAL A 133 16.95 15.84 -0.26
C VAL A 133 18.28 16.57 -0.05
N GLU A 134 18.46 17.28 1.06
CA GLU A 134 19.73 17.94 1.38
C GLU A 134 20.90 16.94 1.45
N GLN A 135 20.63 15.68 1.84
CA GLN A 135 21.59 14.57 1.88
C GLN A 135 21.76 13.83 0.55
N GLY A 136 21.20 14.36 -0.54
CA GLY A 136 21.36 13.78 -1.87
C GLY A 136 20.22 12.87 -2.31
N GLY A 137 19.18 12.67 -1.50
CA GLY A 137 17.95 12.01 -1.91
C GLY A 137 17.18 12.80 -2.96
N SER A 138 16.24 12.15 -3.65
CA SER A 138 15.42 12.81 -4.66
C SER A 138 13.94 12.51 -4.47
N ILE A 139 13.06 13.46 -4.79
CA ILE A 139 11.60 13.26 -4.68
C ILE A 139 10.92 13.53 -6.03
N PHE A 140 10.01 12.65 -6.45
CA PHE A 140 9.11 12.90 -7.56
C PHE A 140 7.70 13.15 -7.01
N PHE A 141 7.23 14.39 -7.15
CA PHE A 141 5.87 14.79 -6.84
C PHE A 141 4.99 14.66 -8.09
N ILE A 142 3.95 13.86 -7.99
CA ILE A 142 2.93 13.71 -9.02
C ILE A 142 1.66 14.33 -8.42
N GLY A 143 1.23 15.44 -9.00
CA GLY A 143 0.05 16.16 -8.57
C GLY A 143 -1.15 15.91 -9.43
N ASP A 144 -2.17 16.72 -9.19
CA ASP A 144 -3.39 16.74 -9.98
C ASP A 144 -4.00 18.15 -9.92
N HIS A 145 -5.13 18.35 -10.59
CA HIS A 145 -5.90 19.59 -10.57
C HIS A 145 -6.39 20.00 -9.17
N TYR A 146 -6.75 21.27 -9.03
CA TYR A 146 -7.59 21.72 -7.90
C TYR A 146 -9.04 21.24 -8.09
N ASN A 147 -9.78 21.03 -7.00
CA ASN A 147 -11.06 20.30 -6.99
C ASN A 147 -10.90 18.78 -7.29
N ALA A 148 -9.80 18.20 -6.80
CA ALA A 148 -9.46 16.78 -6.77
C ALA A 148 -9.43 16.20 -5.33
N ASP A 149 -10.02 16.85 -4.32
CA ASP A 149 -10.16 16.30 -2.96
C ASP A 149 -10.87 14.93 -2.96
N ARG A 150 -10.09 13.85 -2.83
CA ARG A 150 -10.60 12.48 -3.01
C ARG A 150 -11.28 11.93 -1.76
N ASN A 151 -10.96 12.42 -0.57
CA ASN A 151 -11.51 11.94 0.70
C ASN A 151 -12.46 12.95 1.38
N LYS A 152 -12.74 14.08 0.72
CA LYS A 152 -13.65 15.12 1.19
C LYS A 152 -13.15 15.79 2.47
N ASN A 153 -11.83 15.92 2.63
CA ASN A 153 -11.21 16.56 3.79
C ASN A 153 -10.90 18.05 3.59
N ARG A 154 -11.23 18.61 2.42
CA ARG A 154 -10.99 19.99 1.97
C ARG A 154 -9.53 20.27 1.57
N TRP A 155 -8.70 19.24 1.47
CA TRP A 155 -7.34 19.35 0.96
C TRP A 155 -7.26 18.68 -0.41
N ASP A 156 -6.95 19.46 -1.43
CA ASP A 156 -6.61 18.92 -2.73
C ASP A 156 -5.16 18.40 -2.74
N GLY A 157 -4.84 17.43 -3.60
CA GLY A 157 -3.49 16.84 -3.63
C GLY A 157 -2.37 17.87 -3.87
N SER A 158 -2.62 18.82 -4.76
CA SER A 158 -1.73 19.96 -5.03
C SER A 158 -1.48 20.83 -3.79
N GLU A 159 -2.48 21.01 -2.94
CA GLU A 159 -2.40 21.77 -1.69
C GLU A 159 -1.61 21.02 -0.61
N VAL A 160 -1.86 19.71 -0.49
CA VAL A 160 -1.08 18.83 0.39
C VAL A 160 0.40 18.90 0.05
N MET A 161 0.73 18.81 -1.24
CA MET A 161 2.12 18.91 -1.68
C MET A 161 2.68 20.31 -1.48
N ASN A 162 1.94 21.38 -1.74
CA ASN A 162 2.40 22.75 -1.47
C ASN A 162 2.58 23.05 0.03
N GLY A 163 1.85 22.35 0.90
CA GLY A 163 1.88 22.47 2.36
C GLY A 163 0.87 23.45 2.95
N TYR A 164 -0.14 23.88 2.19
CA TYR A 164 -1.18 24.80 2.67
C TYR A 164 -2.47 24.63 1.86
N ARG A 165 -3.61 25.03 2.44
CA ARG A 165 -4.90 25.16 1.75
C ARG A 165 -5.14 26.56 1.21
N ARG A 166 -5.64 26.65 -0.02
CA ARG A 166 -6.19 27.84 -0.65
C ARG A 166 -7.32 28.40 0.21
N GLY A 167 -7.29 29.69 0.51
CA GLY A 167 -8.34 30.35 1.32
C GLY A 167 -8.37 29.99 2.81
N ALA A 168 -7.43 29.16 3.26
CA ALA A 168 -7.31 28.71 4.64
C ALA A 168 -5.85 28.76 5.15
N TYR A 169 -4.96 29.55 4.53
CA TYR A 169 -3.55 29.64 4.92
C TYR A 169 -3.36 29.95 6.41
N GLY A 170 -4.09 30.92 6.97
CA GLY A 170 -3.99 31.27 8.39
C GLY A 170 -4.64 30.25 9.36
N ASN A 171 -5.48 29.34 8.86
CA ASN A 171 -6.15 28.32 9.66
C ASN A 171 -6.44 27.08 8.80
N PRO A 172 -5.51 26.11 8.70
CA PRO A 172 -5.68 24.93 7.83
C PRO A 172 -6.88 24.05 8.20
N THR A 173 -7.42 24.19 9.42
CA THR A 173 -8.61 23.44 9.88
C THR A 173 -9.92 24.21 9.68
N LYS A 174 -9.91 25.31 8.92
CA LYS A 174 -11.11 26.09 8.63
C LYS A 174 -12.20 25.20 8.00
N GLY A 175 -13.39 25.24 8.58
CA GLY A 175 -14.56 24.46 8.15
C GLY A 175 -14.61 23.02 8.67
N MET A 176 -13.63 22.56 9.46
CA MET A 176 -13.61 21.22 10.05
C MET A 176 -14.39 21.14 11.37
N SER A 177 -14.89 19.94 11.68
CA SER A 177 -15.51 19.66 12.98
C SER A 177 -14.46 19.56 14.12
N ASP A 178 -14.92 19.58 15.37
CA ASP A 178 -14.04 19.41 16.53
C ASP A 178 -13.36 18.03 16.58
N GLU A 179 -14.03 16.97 16.12
CA GLU A 179 -13.42 15.64 16.03
C GLU A 179 -12.37 15.58 14.93
N GLU A 180 -12.69 16.13 13.75
CA GLU A 180 -11.83 16.14 12.58
C GLU A 180 -10.53 16.92 12.82
N LYS A 181 -10.63 18.15 13.37
CA LYS A 181 -9.45 18.99 13.64
C LYS A 181 -8.50 18.39 14.68
N ASN A 182 -9.03 17.57 15.59
CA ASN A 182 -8.26 16.92 16.65
C ASN A 182 -7.84 15.48 16.28
N SER A 183 -8.15 15.02 15.07
CA SER A 183 -7.74 13.71 14.58
C SER A 183 -6.21 13.58 14.48
N GLU A 184 -5.71 12.35 14.50
CA GLU A 184 -4.28 12.08 14.32
C GLU A 184 -3.74 12.60 12.97
N ALA A 185 -4.59 12.66 11.95
CA ALA A 185 -4.26 13.18 10.63
C ALA A 185 -4.09 14.71 10.64
N MET A 186 -4.93 15.44 11.37
CA MET A 186 -4.91 16.92 11.38
C MET A 186 -4.13 17.55 12.52
N LYS A 187 -3.88 16.82 13.62
CA LYS A 187 -3.10 17.37 14.73
C LYS A 187 -1.70 17.77 14.25
N ASP A 188 -1.26 18.94 14.70
CA ASP A 188 0.03 19.55 14.36
C ASP A 188 0.20 19.94 12.87
N VAL A 189 -0.87 19.87 12.07
CA VAL A 189 -0.86 20.42 10.70
C VAL A 189 -0.88 21.94 10.78
N THR A 190 0.03 22.56 10.05
CA THR A 190 0.16 24.01 9.94
C THR A 190 0.50 24.36 8.51
N SER A 191 0.00 25.49 8.02
CA SER A 191 0.29 25.95 6.66
C SER A 191 1.74 26.38 6.54
N THR A 192 2.38 25.93 5.46
CA THR A 192 3.76 26.25 5.08
C THR A 192 3.84 26.36 3.58
N ASP A 193 4.57 27.33 3.04
CA ASP A 193 4.83 27.43 1.60
C ASP A 193 6.09 26.64 1.20
N TRP A 194 6.18 25.39 1.68
CA TRP A 194 7.46 24.69 1.78
C TRP A 194 8.05 24.32 0.42
N LEU A 195 7.23 23.95 -0.58
CA LEU A 195 7.76 23.66 -1.92
C LEU A 195 8.40 24.90 -2.55
N ASN A 196 7.78 26.06 -2.39
CA ASN A 196 8.37 27.31 -2.85
C ASN A 196 9.69 27.62 -2.12
N GLU A 197 9.67 27.53 -0.79
CA GLU A 197 10.86 27.81 0.03
C GLU A 197 12.03 26.86 -0.29
N GLN A 198 11.74 25.57 -0.42
CA GLN A 198 12.76 24.53 -0.59
C GLN A 198 13.18 24.36 -2.04
N PHE A 199 12.25 24.44 -3.00
CA PHE A 199 12.48 24.08 -4.40
C PHE A 199 12.23 25.22 -5.40
N GLY A 200 11.67 26.36 -4.99
CA GLY A 200 11.40 27.47 -5.89
C GLY A 200 10.26 27.19 -6.86
N ILE A 201 9.29 26.38 -6.44
CA ILE A 201 8.16 25.96 -7.27
C ILE A 201 6.90 25.73 -6.43
N ARG A 202 5.71 25.91 -7.03
CA ARG A 202 4.41 25.53 -6.47
C ARG A 202 3.59 24.77 -7.51
N PHE A 203 2.70 23.88 -7.06
CA PHE A 203 1.55 23.48 -7.88
C PHE A 203 0.55 24.64 -7.94
N ARG A 204 -0.03 24.92 -9.11
CA ARG A 204 -1.09 25.93 -9.24
C ARG A 204 -2.44 25.33 -8.87
N TYR A 205 -3.40 26.20 -8.57
CA TYR A 205 -4.79 25.78 -8.34
C TYR A 205 -5.60 25.63 -9.64
N ASN A 206 -4.94 25.69 -10.80
CA ASN A 206 -5.65 25.64 -12.07
C ASN A 206 -6.07 24.19 -12.38
N ALA A 207 -7.00 24.06 -13.31
CA ALA A 207 -7.63 22.79 -13.65
C ALA A 207 -7.97 22.83 -15.15
N ILE A 208 -6.98 22.39 -15.92
CA ILE A 208 -6.95 22.43 -17.38
C ILE A 208 -7.53 21.12 -17.88
N GLY A 209 -8.40 21.15 -18.89
CA GLY A 209 -9.05 19.94 -19.39
C GLY A 209 -8.12 19.07 -20.24
N ASP A 210 -8.71 18.23 -21.09
CA ASP A 210 -7.94 17.33 -21.95
C ASP A 210 -7.10 18.11 -22.97
N VAL A 211 -5.77 18.01 -22.85
CA VAL A 211 -4.81 18.70 -23.71
C VAL A 211 -3.60 17.79 -23.94
N THR A 212 -3.01 17.84 -25.13
CA THR A 212 -1.71 17.22 -25.38
C THR A 212 -0.62 18.25 -25.21
N ALA A 213 0.24 18.08 -24.21
CA ALA A 213 1.41 18.93 -24.01
C ALA A 213 2.45 18.61 -25.08
N ASN A 214 2.76 19.59 -25.93
CA ASN A 214 3.60 19.41 -27.13
C ASN A 214 4.74 20.44 -27.21
N HIS A 215 4.89 21.29 -26.20
CA HIS A 215 6.00 22.22 -26.07
C HIS A 215 7.04 21.62 -25.13
N VAL A 216 7.89 20.74 -25.68
CA VAL A 216 8.90 19.99 -24.93
C VAL A 216 10.27 20.67 -25.05
N VAL A 217 10.91 20.95 -23.91
CA VAL A 217 12.26 21.54 -23.86
C VAL A 217 13.27 20.54 -24.42
N ALA A 218 14.23 21.02 -25.24
CA ALA A 218 15.23 20.16 -25.85
C ALA A 218 16.06 19.38 -24.81
N PRO A 219 16.50 18.14 -25.10
CA PRO A 219 17.21 17.28 -24.15
C PRO A 219 18.43 17.93 -23.48
N GLU A 220 19.15 18.76 -24.23
CA GLU A 220 20.38 19.44 -23.81
C GLU A 220 20.11 20.54 -22.78
N GLN A 221 18.86 21.02 -22.73
CA GLN A 221 18.35 21.99 -21.78
C GLN A 221 17.45 21.34 -20.71
N SER A 222 17.26 20.02 -20.77
CA SER A 222 16.40 19.25 -19.87
C SER A 222 17.15 18.12 -19.16
N PHE A 223 18.48 18.19 -19.06
CA PHE A 223 19.31 17.15 -18.45
C PHE A 223 19.15 15.75 -19.09
N GLY A 224 18.73 15.69 -20.35
CA GLY A 224 18.42 14.46 -21.09
C GLY A 224 17.04 13.87 -20.79
N ILE A 225 16.26 14.45 -19.86
CA ILE A 225 14.95 13.90 -19.43
C ILE A 225 13.97 13.79 -20.60
N THR A 226 13.92 14.79 -21.49
CA THR A 226 12.99 14.82 -22.62
C THR A 226 13.50 14.07 -23.86
N SER A 227 14.57 13.28 -23.72
CA SER A 227 15.14 12.51 -24.84
C SER A 227 14.11 11.58 -25.46
N GLY A 228 13.70 11.92 -26.69
CA GLY A 228 12.70 11.17 -27.46
C GLY A 228 11.30 11.24 -26.87
N VAL A 229 10.97 12.35 -26.19
CA VAL A 229 9.61 12.75 -25.77
C VAL A 229 9.18 13.90 -26.68
N SER A 230 8.03 13.77 -27.33
CA SER A 230 7.44 14.80 -28.18
C SER A 230 6.10 15.29 -27.64
N ASN A 231 5.31 14.39 -27.06
CA ASN A 231 4.00 14.69 -26.53
C ASN A 231 3.80 14.05 -25.15
N VAL A 232 3.02 14.70 -24.30
CA VAL A 232 2.58 14.16 -23.00
C VAL A 232 1.08 14.36 -22.88
N ALA A 233 0.34 13.33 -22.46
CA ALA A 233 -1.09 13.48 -22.23
C ALA A 233 -1.35 14.37 -21.00
N MET A 234 -2.48 15.06 -20.98
CA MET A 234 -3.05 15.69 -19.78
C MET A 234 -4.56 15.44 -19.80
N HIS A 235 -5.08 14.94 -18.67
CA HIS A 235 -6.49 14.66 -18.45
C HIS A 235 -6.93 15.33 -17.16
N ALA A 236 -7.44 16.56 -17.30
CA ALA A 236 -7.83 17.37 -16.15
C ALA A 236 -6.66 17.78 -15.23
N GLY A 237 -5.48 18.18 -15.71
CA GLY A 237 -4.34 18.46 -14.82
C GLY A 237 -4.23 19.90 -14.29
N SER A 238 -3.21 20.13 -13.45
CA SER A 238 -2.69 21.46 -13.12
C SER A 238 -1.35 21.75 -13.82
N THR A 239 -0.94 23.01 -13.82
CA THR A 239 0.45 23.41 -14.14
C THR A 239 1.17 23.85 -12.88
N LEU A 240 2.47 24.12 -13.02
CA LEU A 240 3.36 24.50 -11.95
C LEU A 240 3.74 25.98 -12.09
N MET A 241 4.15 26.59 -10.99
CA MET A 241 4.63 27.97 -10.93
C MET A 241 6.08 27.99 -10.50
N ILE A 242 7.00 28.38 -11.38
CA ILE A 242 8.40 28.62 -11.04
C ILE A 242 8.51 29.99 -10.36
N THR A 243 9.03 30.01 -9.14
CA THR A 243 9.24 31.23 -8.36
C THR A 243 10.72 31.60 -8.26
N ASP A 244 11.62 30.60 -8.32
CA ASP A 244 13.07 30.79 -8.32
C ASP A 244 13.72 29.94 -9.43
N PRO A 245 14.01 30.53 -10.60
CA PRO A 245 14.62 29.82 -11.72
C PRO A 245 16.04 29.30 -11.47
N LYS A 246 16.70 29.72 -10.37
CA LYS A 246 17.98 29.13 -9.98
C LYS A 246 17.78 27.76 -9.33
N LYS A 247 16.62 27.53 -8.73
CA LYS A 247 16.25 26.24 -8.15
C LYS A 247 15.42 25.40 -9.09
N ALA A 248 14.45 25.97 -9.80
CA ALA A 248 13.47 25.23 -10.61
C ALA A 248 13.56 25.53 -12.11
N LYS A 249 13.20 24.55 -12.93
CA LYS A 249 13.19 24.62 -14.38
C LYS A 249 12.07 23.78 -14.97
N GLY A 250 11.29 24.37 -15.88
CA GLY A 250 10.25 23.70 -16.63
C GLY A 250 10.82 22.89 -17.79
N LEU A 251 10.18 21.76 -18.07
CA LEU A 251 10.62 20.79 -19.07
C LEU A 251 9.57 20.52 -20.14
N VAL A 252 8.29 20.52 -19.75
CA VAL A 252 7.16 20.29 -20.65
C VAL A 252 6.13 21.38 -20.38
N TYR A 253 5.62 21.99 -21.44
CA TYR A 253 4.60 23.03 -21.39
C TYR A 253 3.43 22.63 -22.28
N LEU A 254 2.27 23.21 -21.96
CA LEU A 254 1.07 23.06 -22.76
C LEU A 254 1.17 23.94 -24.02
N PRO A 255 0.43 23.61 -25.09
CA PRO A 255 0.14 24.58 -26.14
C PRO A 255 -0.66 25.76 -25.56
N THR A 256 -0.79 26.84 -26.33
CA THR A 256 -1.79 27.86 -26.02
C THR A 256 -3.18 27.22 -26.03
N THR A 257 -3.96 27.42 -24.98
CA THR A 257 -5.24 26.74 -24.78
C THR A 257 -6.18 27.58 -23.91
N ASN A 258 -7.48 27.37 -24.06
CA ASN A 258 -8.53 27.82 -23.14
C ASN A 258 -9.38 26.62 -22.68
N VAL A 259 -8.91 25.39 -22.90
CA VAL A 259 -9.59 24.16 -22.53
C VAL A 259 -9.54 24.02 -21.01
N LYS A 260 -10.63 24.42 -20.37
CA LYS A 260 -10.86 24.29 -18.94
C LYS A 260 -11.51 22.94 -18.63
N TRP A 261 -11.10 22.28 -17.55
CA TRP A 261 -11.83 21.11 -17.03
C TRP A 261 -13.22 21.56 -16.56
N ALA A 262 -14.30 20.91 -17.02
CA ALA A 262 -15.66 21.45 -16.84
C ALA A 262 -16.03 21.74 -15.36
N PRO A 263 -15.68 20.88 -14.37
CA PRO A 263 -15.88 21.14 -12.95
C PRO A 263 -14.89 22.09 -12.28
N ALA A 264 -13.92 22.67 -13.01
CA ALA A 264 -13.00 23.62 -12.41
C ALA A 264 -13.73 24.83 -11.81
N VAL A 265 -13.34 25.19 -10.59
CA VAL A 265 -14.11 26.06 -9.69
C VAL A 265 -13.82 27.56 -9.88
N ASP A 266 -12.85 27.88 -10.72
CA ASP A 266 -12.54 29.24 -11.18
C ASP A 266 -12.35 29.26 -12.71
N GLN A 267 -11.47 30.12 -13.24
CA GLN A 267 -11.22 30.23 -14.67
C GLN A 267 -10.52 29.02 -15.30
N GLY A 268 -9.92 28.11 -14.52
CA GLY A 268 -9.35 26.83 -14.96
C GLY A 268 -8.06 26.91 -15.78
N VAL A 269 -7.93 27.90 -16.67
CA VAL A 269 -6.71 28.26 -17.40
C VAL A 269 -6.40 29.73 -17.09
N TYR A 270 -5.18 30.03 -16.62
CA TYR A 270 -4.88 31.32 -15.98
C TYR A 270 -4.26 32.36 -16.91
N MET A 271 -3.40 31.92 -17.81
CA MET A 271 -2.61 32.75 -18.73
C MET A 271 -2.78 32.32 -20.20
N GLY A 272 -3.77 31.47 -20.49
CA GLY A 272 -4.10 31.02 -21.85
C GLY A 272 -3.19 29.90 -22.37
N GLY A 273 -2.61 29.09 -21.47
CA GLY A 273 -1.69 28.01 -21.85
C GLY A 273 -0.29 28.51 -22.21
N GLY A 274 0.48 27.67 -22.90
CA GLY A 274 1.85 28.01 -23.28
C GLY A 274 2.82 28.14 -22.09
N VAL A 275 3.93 28.82 -22.34
CA VAL A 275 4.97 29.06 -21.32
C VAL A 275 4.47 29.98 -20.19
N ALA A 276 3.57 30.92 -20.49
CA ALA A 276 3.04 31.88 -19.52
C ALA A 276 2.12 31.21 -18.48
N GLU A 277 1.44 30.12 -18.84
CA GLU A 277 0.65 29.31 -17.90
C GLU A 277 1.53 28.66 -16.83
N GLY A 278 2.80 28.42 -17.16
CA GLY A 278 3.73 27.66 -16.35
C GLY A 278 3.96 26.24 -16.90
N PRO A 279 5.04 25.57 -16.46
CA PRO A 279 5.31 24.22 -16.93
C PRO A 279 4.26 23.24 -16.43
N TYR A 280 3.93 22.28 -17.28
CA TYR A 280 3.19 21.09 -16.90
C TYR A 280 4.09 20.11 -16.13
N MET A 281 5.35 19.99 -16.55
CA MET A 281 6.38 19.23 -15.84
C MET A 281 7.62 20.09 -15.59
N ALA A 282 8.18 20.00 -14.40
CA ALA A 282 9.37 20.73 -14.00
C ALA A 282 10.29 19.88 -13.10
N VAL A 283 11.51 20.37 -12.92
CA VAL A 283 12.50 19.84 -11.99
C VAL A 283 13.03 20.94 -11.10
N ALA A 284 13.53 20.58 -9.93
CA ALA A 284 14.17 21.51 -9.02
C ALA A 284 15.43 20.94 -8.36
N LYS A 285 16.34 21.82 -7.93
CA LYS A 285 17.57 21.48 -7.22
C LYS A 285 17.54 22.02 -5.79
N LYS A 286 17.99 21.19 -4.84
CA LYS A 286 18.12 21.57 -3.42
C LYS A 286 19.32 20.87 -2.80
N GLY A 287 20.41 21.61 -2.63
CA GLY A 287 21.65 21.05 -2.08
C GLY A 287 22.15 19.92 -2.97
N GLN A 288 22.48 18.77 -2.36
CA GLN A 288 23.00 17.62 -3.11
C GLN A 288 21.90 16.84 -3.84
N GLY A 289 20.65 16.88 -3.35
CA GLY A 289 19.50 16.22 -3.94
C GLY A 289 18.72 17.11 -4.88
N LYS A 290 17.52 16.67 -5.26
CA LYS A 290 16.67 17.35 -6.26
C LYS A 290 15.24 16.81 -6.23
N ALA A 291 14.37 17.42 -7.00
CA ALA A 291 12.99 16.96 -7.15
C ALA A 291 12.49 17.10 -8.59
N ALA A 292 11.44 16.36 -8.93
CA ALA A 292 10.66 16.51 -10.14
C ALA A 292 9.17 16.68 -9.78
N PHE A 293 8.42 17.29 -10.67
CA PHE A 293 7.03 17.69 -10.48
C PHE A 293 6.27 17.50 -11.79
N ILE A 294 5.13 16.83 -11.76
CA ILE A 294 4.16 16.79 -12.87
C ILE A 294 2.78 17.10 -12.32
N GLY A 295 2.03 17.99 -12.98
CA GLY A 295 0.77 18.53 -12.48
C GLY A 295 -0.47 17.63 -12.63
N ASP A 296 -0.30 16.39 -13.06
CA ASP A 296 -1.40 15.47 -13.37
C ASP A 296 -0.93 14.03 -13.11
N SER A 297 -1.79 13.25 -12.45
CA SER A 297 -1.58 11.85 -12.13
C SER A 297 -1.93 10.94 -13.30
N SER A 298 -2.87 11.36 -14.17
CA SER A 298 -3.41 10.56 -15.27
C SER A 298 -2.35 9.91 -16.18
N PRO A 299 -1.25 10.60 -16.59
CA PRO A 299 -0.20 9.99 -17.41
C PRO A 299 0.61 8.90 -16.70
N VAL A 300 0.48 8.79 -15.38
CA VAL A 300 1.16 7.79 -14.55
C VAL A 300 0.25 6.58 -14.32
N GLU A 301 -1.07 6.78 -14.40
CA GLU A 301 -2.07 5.78 -14.10
C GLU A 301 -2.08 4.61 -15.08
N ASP A 302 -2.58 3.48 -14.60
CA ASP A 302 -3.03 2.34 -15.38
C ASP A 302 -4.42 1.86 -14.93
N ILE A 303 -4.99 0.90 -15.65
CA ILE A 303 -6.33 0.33 -15.38
C ILE A 303 -6.35 -0.77 -14.31
N THR A 304 -5.45 -0.74 -13.34
CA THR A 304 -5.33 -1.76 -12.29
C THR A 304 -5.60 -1.27 -10.85
N PRO A 305 -6.61 -0.43 -10.60
CA PRO A 305 -6.91 -0.02 -9.24
C PRO A 305 -7.25 -1.26 -8.39
N LYS A 306 -6.62 -1.33 -7.23
CA LYS A 306 -6.63 -2.47 -6.32
C LYS A 306 -7.72 -2.36 -5.25
N TYR A 307 -7.94 -1.15 -4.75
CA TYR A 307 -8.80 -0.90 -3.59
C TYR A 307 -10.15 -0.32 -3.99
N LEU A 308 -11.16 -0.53 -3.15
CA LEU A 308 -12.47 0.12 -3.27
C LEU A 308 -12.46 1.49 -2.57
N ARG A 309 -13.40 2.36 -2.93
CA ARG A 309 -13.55 3.68 -2.29
C ARG A 309 -13.92 3.52 -0.82
N GLU A 310 -13.22 4.20 0.09
CA GLU A 310 -13.48 4.13 1.54
C GLU A 310 -14.90 4.52 1.91
N GLU A 311 -15.44 5.54 1.23
CA GLU A 311 -16.77 6.07 1.51
C GLU A 311 -17.89 5.12 1.05
N THR A 312 -17.75 4.57 -0.16
CA THR A 312 -18.89 3.96 -0.88
C THR A 312 -18.74 2.46 -1.11
N GLY A 313 -17.54 1.89 -0.93
CA GLY A 313 -17.23 0.51 -1.29
C GLY A 313 -17.32 0.22 -2.79
N LYS A 314 -17.42 1.25 -3.64
CA LYS A 314 -17.49 1.09 -5.11
C LYS A 314 -16.09 0.91 -5.69
N LYS A 315 -16.02 0.23 -6.85
CA LYS A 315 -14.79 0.13 -7.64
C LYS A 315 -14.32 1.50 -8.10
N LYS A 316 -13.00 1.68 -8.10
CA LYS A 316 -12.33 2.86 -8.67
C LYS A 316 -12.22 2.68 -10.19
N THR A 317 -12.06 3.79 -10.87
CA THR A 317 -11.85 3.83 -12.33
C THR A 317 -10.71 4.79 -12.55
N THR A 318 -9.67 4.28 -13.20
CA THR A 318 -8.42 4.98 -13.49
C THR A 318 -8.19 5.00 -15.00
N TYR A 319 -7.23 5.80 -15.43
CA TYR A 319 -6.86 5.96 -16.85
C TYR A 319 -5.69 5.06 -17.22
N ASP A 320 -5.62 4.57 -18.47
CA ASP A 320 -4.44 3.80 -18.96
C ASP A 320 -3.33 4.74 -19.47
N GLY A 321 -3.08 5.82 -18.73
CA GLY A 321 -2.31 6.97 -19.22
C GLY A 321 -0.82 6.69 -19.35
N PHE A 322 -0.27 5.74 -18.60
CA PHE A 322 1.15 5.35 -18.75
C PHE A 322 1.49 4.92 -20.19
N LYS A 323 0.52 4.42 -20.95
CA LYS A 323 0.70 3.97 -22.34
C LYS A 323 0.37 5.05 -23.37
N GLU A 324 -0.07 6.23 -22.93
CA GLU A 324 -0.40 7.33 -23.82
C GLU A 324 0.85 8.12 -24.21
N GLN A 325 0.76 8.76 -25.38
CA GLN A 325 1.81 9.62 -25.95
C GLN A 325 3.24 9.08 -25.73
N ASP A 326 4.11 9.86 -25.09
CA ASP A 326 5.44 9.46 -24.65
C ASP A 326 5.54 9.40 -23.10
N ASP A 327 4.41 9.19 -22.41
CA ASP A 327 4.26 9.38 -20.96
C ASP A 327 5.18 8.44 -20.17
N ALA A 328 5.12 7.13 -20.45
CA ALA A 328 6.05 6.15 -19.86
C ALA A 328 7.52 6.55 -19.98
N LYS A 329 7.90 7.09 -21.14
CA LYS A 329 9.28 7.44 -21.43
C LYS A 329 9.74 8.65 -20.63
N LEU A 330 8.90 9.67 -20.55
CA LEU A 330 9.16 10.86 -19.73
C LEU A 330 9.30 10.49 -18.25
N LEU A 331 8.38 9.67 -17.73
CA LEU A 331 8.36 9.26 -16.33
C LEU A 331 9.61 8.43 -15.96
N VAL A 332 9.97 7.44 -16.78
CA VAL A 332 11.17 6.61 -16.56
C VAL A 332 12.46 7.44 -16.71
N ASN A 333 12.56 8.31 -17.72
CA ASN A 333 13.70 9.20 -17.89
C ASN A 333 13.87 10.16 -16.69
N THR A 334 12.75 10.61 -16.12
CA THR A 334 12.74 11.46 -14.93
C THR A 334 13.32 10.74 -13.74
N VAL A 335 12.89 9.50 -13.45
CA VAL A 335 13.46 8.72 -12.33
C VAL A 335 14.93 8.39 -12.56
N ASN A 336 15.34 8.12 -13.81
CA ASN A 336 16.75 7.96 -14.18
C ASN A 336 17.60 9.18 -13.83
N TRP A 337 17.09 10.38 -14.17
CA TRP A 337 17.74 11.62 -13.76
C TRP A 337 17.74 11.74 -12.23
N LEU A 338 16.59 11.59 -11.56
CA LEU A 338 16.46 11.69 -10.10
C LEU A 338 17.45 10.80 -9.35
N ALA A 339 17.68 9.58 -9.83
CA ALA A 339 18.56 8.61 -9.18
C ALA A 339 20.07 8.84 -9.45
N LYS A 340 20.42 9.75 -10.37
CA LYS A 340 21.82 10.11 -10.66
C LYS A 340 22.28 11.24 -9.73
N LYS A 341 23.45 11.12 -9.09
CA LYS A 341 24.01 12.22 -8.29
C LYS A 341 24.77 13.21 -9.17
N GLU A 342 24.63 14.50 -8.89
CA GLU A 342 25.39 15.57 -9.55
C GLU A 342 26.24 16.37 -8.58
N LYS A 343 27.18 17.15 -9.13
CA LYS A 343 28.07 18.01 -8.35
C LYS A 343 27.53 19.42 -8.14
N TYR A 344 26.65 19.91 -9.02
CA TYR A 344 26.03 21.22 -8.87
C TYR A 344 24.93 21.17 -7.80
N THR A 345 24.67 22.31 -7.17
CA THR A 345 23.64 22.47 -6.14
C THR A 345 22.58 23.50 -6.48
N SER A 346 22.73 24.16 -7.64
CA SER A 346 21.84 25.16 -8.22
C SER A 346 21.95 25.10 -9.74
N PHE A 347 20.89 25.46 -10.47
CA PHE A 347 20.88 25.40 -11.93
C PHE A 347 21.75 26.49 -12.57
N ASP A 348 22.00 27.62 -11.90
CA ASP A 348 22.93 28.65 -12.38
C ASP A 348 24.41 28.20 -12.38
N GLN A 349 24.71 27.00 -11.87
CA GLN A 349 26.04 26.37 -11.91
C GLN A 349 26.21 25.39 -13.07
N VAL A 350 25.14 25.12 -13.84
CA VAL A 350 25.18 24.17 -14.95
C VAL A 350 25.61 24.91 -16.22
N GLU A 351 26.79 24.56 -16.73
CA GLU A 351 27.33 25.18 -17.93
C GLU A 351 26.41 24.99 -19.15
N GLY A 352 26.11 26.08 -19.84
CA GLY A 352 25.26 26.08 -21.04
C GLY A 352 23.76 25.95 -20.76
N LEU A 353 23.33 25.83 -19.50
CA LEU A 353 21.91 25.78 -19.15
C LEU A 353 21.28 27.18 -19.19
N GLN A 354 20.18 27.31 -19.92
CA GLN A 354 19.34 28.51 -19.91
C GLN A 354 18.37 28.45 -18.73
N LEU A 355 18.48 29.41 -17.82
CA LEU A 355 17.53 29.54 -16.73
C LEU A 355 16.18 30.00 -17.24
N ASP A 356 15.12 29.49 -16.61
CA ASP A 356 13.77 29.94 -16.88
C ASP A 356 13.53 31.37 -16.35
N GLN A 357 12.36 31.90 -16.64
CA GLN A 357 11.86 33.11 -15.98
C GLN A 357 10.84 32.72 -14.92
N PRO A 358 10.67 33.53 -13.85
CA PRO A 358 9.56 33.32 -12.92
C PRO A 358 8.24 33.30 -13.69
N THR A 359 7.38 32.34 -13.37
CA THR A 359 6.08 32.22 -14.04
C THR A 359 5.19 33.40 -13.63
N PRO A 360 4.47 34.06 -14.57
CA PRO A 360 3.53 35.12 -14.24
C PRO A 360 2.47 34.65 -13.23
N THR A 361 2.21 35.42 -12.17
CA THR A 361 1.35 35.00 -11.05
C THR A 361 0.11 35.87 -10.91
N LEU A 362 -1.03 35.27 -10.57
CA LEU A 362 -2.24 35.98 -10.18
C LEU A 362 -2.22 36.31 -8.68
N PRO A 363 -2.85 37.42 -8.23
CA PRO A 363 -2.93 37.75 -6.82
C PRO A 363 -3.53 36.64 -5.93
N MET A 364 -4.46 35.85 -6.49
CA MET A 364 -5.11 34.74 -5.78
C MET A 364 -4.23 33.49 -5.62
N GLU A 365 -3.08 33.43 -6.32
CA GLU A 365 -2.08 32.36 -6.17
C GLU A 365 -1.11 32.61 -5.00
N GLU A 366 -1.14 33.80 -4.40
CA GLU A 366 -0.37 34.09 -3.19
C GLU A 366 -1.05 33.45 -1.97
N PRO A 367 -0.40 32.53 -1.23
CA PRO A 367 -1.08 31.67 -0.26
C PRO A 367 -1.89 32.44 0.79
N ALA A 368 -1.30 33.49 1.38
CA ALA A 368 -1.94 34.31 2.39
C ALA A 368 -3.08 35.20 1.88
N ALA A 369 -3.11 35.50 0.57
CA ALA A 369 -4.14 36.30 -0.09
C ALA A 369 -5.19 35.46 -0.84
N SER A 370 -4.94 34.16 -0.97
CA SER A 370 -5.85 33.23 -1.64
C SER A 370 -7.20 33.14 -0.91
N THR A 371 -8.25 32.80 -1.66
CA THR A 371 -9.61 32.60 -1.15
C THR A 371 -10.18 31.29 -1.66
N GLU A 372 -11.05 30.68 -0.88
CA GLU A 372 -11.90 29.55 -1.30
C GLU A 372 -12.89 30.08 -2.37
N PRO A 373 -12.81 29.64 -3.64
CA PRO A 373 -13.70 30.13 -4.69
C PRO A 373 -15.13 29.60 -4.54
N GLN A 374 -15.30 28.41 -3.95
CA GLN A 374 -16.59 27.87 -3.52
C GLN A 374 -16.43 27.17 -2.17
N ALA A 375 -17.55 26.76 -1.55
CA ALA A 375 -17.52 26.11 -0.25
C ALA A 375 -16.95 24.68 -0.35
N GLU A 376 -16.04 24.34 0.56
CA GLU A 376 -15.42 23.03 0.66
C GLU A 376 -15.94 22.23 1.89
N PRO A 377 -16.03 20.89 1.81
CA PRO A 377 -15.64 20.05 0.68
C PRO A 377 -16.63 20.19 -0.49
N TRP A 378 -16.14 19.98 -1.71
CA TRP A 378 -16.92 20.17 -2.95
C TRP A 378 -18.18 19.31 -3.03
N ALA A 379 -18.19 18.21 -2.29
CA ALA A 379 -19.36 17.39 -2.02
C ALA A 379 -19.38 16.96 -0.54
N ALA A 380 -20.56 16.86 0.04
CA ALA A 380 -20.72 16.34 1.39
C ALA A 380 -20.29 14.85 1.47
N PRO A 381 -19.61 14.44 2.57
CA PRO A 381 -19.42 13.03 2.90
C PRO A 381 -20.74 12.27 3.05
N GLU A 382 -20.79 11.01 2.64
CA GLU A 382 -21.88 10.09 2.93
C GLU A 382 -22.03 9.91 4.45
N ALA A 383 -23.26 9.65 4.90
CA ALA A 383 -23.56 9.52 6.32
C ALA A 383 -22.73 8.39 6.97
N GLY A 384 -21.98 8.74 8.02
CA GLY A 384 -21.14 7.80 8.76
C GLY A 384 -19.70 7.67 8.25
N TYR A 385 -19.37 8.22 7.08
CA TYR A 385 -17.99 8.25 6.58
C TYR A 385 -17.18 9.33 7.31
N LYS A 386 -16.03 8.95 7.87
CA LYS A 386 -15.05 9.86 8.47
C LYS A 386 -13.68 9.56 7.86
N TRP A 387 -13.19 10.43 6.99
CA TRP A 387 -11.93 10.21 6.25
C TRP A 387 -10.70 9.98 7.16
N TRP A 388 -10.74 10.45 8.41
CA TRP A 388 -9.67 10.30 9.40
C TRP A 388 -9.83 9.07 10.31
N ASP A 389 -10.90 8.28 10.17
CA ASP A 389 -11.20 7.12 11.00
C ASP A 389 -11.45 5.87 10.13
N PRO A 390 -10.43 5.00 9.98
CA PRO A 390 -10.54 3.79 9.16
C PRO A 390 -11.61 2.80 9.61
N SER A 391 -12.11 2.88 10.85
CA SER A 391 -13.22 2.04 11.30
C SER A 391 -14.54 2.36 10.59
N THR A 392 -14.61 3.51 9.91
CA THR A 392 -15.76 3.92 9.10
C THR A 392 -15.67 3.50 7.64
N PHE A 393 -14.51 2.96 7.21
CA PHE A 393 -14.22 2.66 5.82
C PHE A 393 -14.93 1.39 5.36
N LYS A 394 -15.53 1.44 4.18
CA LYS A 394 -16.27 0.31 3.61
C LYS A 394 -15.37 -0.90 3.33
N PRO A 395 -15.92 -2.12 3.43
CA PRO A 395 -15.25 -3.36 3.02
C PRO A 395 -14.49 -3.25 1.70
N GLY A 396 -13.26 -3.77 1.65
CA GLY A 396 -12.44 -3.79 0.43
C GLY A 396 -11.70 -2.49 0.12
N SER A 397 -11.84 -1.46 0.95
CA SER A 397 -10.99 -0.27 0.90
C SER A 397 -9.75 -0.41 1.78
N TYR A 398 -8.67 0.27 1.40
CA TYR A 398 -7.40 0.20 2.12
C TYR A 398 -7.55 0.64 3.58
N GLY A 399 -7.08 -0.18 4.50
CA GLY A 399 -7.17 0.08 5.95
C GLY A 399 -8.53 -0.18 6.58
N SER A 400 -9.53 -0.68 5.84
CA SER A 400 -10.80 -1.10 6.43
C SER A 400 -10.61 -2.29 7.37
N SER A 401 -11.28 -2.25 8.53
CA SER A 401 -11.34 -3.37 9.46
C SER A 401 -12.43 -4.39 9.12
N GLU A 402 -13.16 -4.19 8.03
CA GLU A 402 -14.20 -5.11 7.56
C GLU A 402 -13.66 -6.00 6.44
N ALA A 403 -14.10 -7.27 6.44
CA ALA A 403 -13.69 -8.24 5.44
C ALA A 403 -14.09 -7.75 4.05
N ALA A 404 -13.14 -7.73 3.12
CA ALA A 404 -13.43 -7.33 1.75
C ALA A 404 -14.50 -8.26 1.17
N PRO A 405 -15.48 -7.72 0.43
CA PRO A 405 -16.45 -8.56 -0.25
C PRO A 405 -15.69 -9.30 -1.34
N VAL A 406 -15.64 -10.64 -1.26
CA VAL A 406 -14.98 -11.46 -2.27
C VAL A 406 -15.63 -11.16 -3.62
N GLN A 407 -14.86 -10.55 -4.53
CA GLN A 407 -15.37 -10.12 -5.83
C GLN A 407 -15.34 -11.28 -6.81
N PRO A 408 -16.38 -11.45 -7.65
CA PRO A 408 -16.36 -12.46 -8.70
C PRO A 408 -15.21 -12.21 -9.68
N VAL A 409 -14.46 -13.26 -10.02
CA VAL A 409 -13.34 -13.19 -10.99
C VAL A 409 -13.77 -13.80 -12.31
N TYR A 410 -13.77 -13.00 -13.38
CA TYR A 410 -14.25 -13.42 -14.70
C TYR A 410 -13.11 -13.78 -15.64
N THR A 411 -13.06 -15.02 -16.10
CA THR A 411 -12.07 -15.52 -17.06
C THR A 411 -12.71 -15.93 -18.38
N LEU A 412 -12.13 -15.47 -19.50
CA LEU A 412 -12.54 -15.84 -20.85
C LEU A 412 -11.45 -16.71 -21.50
N THR A 413 -11.73 -18.01 -21.63
CA THR A 413 -10.82 -18.99 -22.24
C THR A 413 -11.25 -19.26 -23.68
N HIS A 414 -10.34 -19.09 -24.63
CA HIS A 414 -10.57 -19.26 -26.05
C HIS A 414 -9.23 -19.56 -26.75
N GLN A 415 -9.27 -20.09 -27.98
CA GLN A 415 -8.07 -20.27 -28.80
C GLN A 415 -7.33 -18.94 -29.05
N SER A 416 -6.01 -18.98 -29.23
CA SER A 416 -5.15 -17.79 -29.26
C SER A 416 -5.51 -16.78 -30.36
N VAL A 417 -5.82 -17.27 -31.56
CA VAL A 417 -6.34 -16.51 -32.70
C VAL A 417 -7.73 -17.01 -33.01
N LEU A 418 -8.73 -16.12 -33.00
CA LEU A 418 -10.13 -16.50 -33.22
C LEU A 418 -10.40 -16.72 -34.72
N PRO A 419 -11.09 -17.82 -35.09
CA PRO A 419 -11.33 -18.17 -36.48
C PRO A 419 -12.51 -17.37 -37.06
N ASP A 420 -12.37 -16.88 -38.29
CA ASP A 420 -13.47 -16.24 -39.02
C ASP A 420 -14.42 -17.26 -39.65
N GLY A 421 -15.73 -17.00 -39.64
CA GLY A 421 -16.73 -17.79 -40.37
C GLY A 421 -17.04 -19.20 -39.81
N GLU A 422 -16.17 -19.76 -38.98
CA GLU A 422 -16.30 -21.07 -38.36
C GLU A 422 -16.96 -21.03 -36.97
N GLU A 423 -17.49 -22.17 -36.50
CA GLU A 423 -17.96 -22.34 -35.13
C GLU A 423 -16.77 -22.70 -34.21
N PHE A 424 -16.58 -21.97 -33.11
CA PHE A 424 -15.51 -22.24 -32.14
C PHE A 424 -15.98 -22.14 -30.69
N GLY A 425 -15.23 -22.78 -29.80
CA GLY A 425 -15.53 -22.80 -28.37
C GLY A 425 -14.96 -21.59 -27.63
N LEU A 426 -15.72 -21.09 -26.66
CA LEU A 426 -15.29 -20.13 -25.65
C LEU A 426 -15.81 -20.58 -24.29
N ARG A 427 -15.01 -20.46 -23.24
CA ARG A 427 -15.43 -20.74 -21.86
C ARG A 427 -15.44 -19.49 -21.03
N VAL A 428 -16.55 -19.28 -20.34
CA VAL A 428 -16.68 -18.30 -19.27
C VAL A 428 -16.54 -19.04 -17.96
N THR A 429 -15.56 -18.63 -17.16
CA THR A 429 -15.40 -19.08 -15.78
C THR A 429 -15.60 -17.87 -14.87
N VAL A 430 -16.43 -18.00 -13.85
CA VAL A 430 -16.62 -17.01 -12.80
C VAL A 430 -16.22 -17.66 -11.49
N ASP A 431 -15.12 -17.22 -10.91
CA ASP A 431 -14.70 -17.69 -9.60
C ASP A 431 -15.25 -16.79 -8.48
N HIS A 432 -15.14 -17.25 -7.24
CA HIS A 432 -15.47 -16.49 -6.03
C HIS A 432 -16.94 -16.06 -5.91
N LEU A 433 -17.86 -16.85 -6.47
CA LEU A 433 -19.28 -16.71 -6.18
C LEU A 433 -19.61 -17.40 -4.85
N THR A 434 -20.73 -17.05 -4.23
CA THR A 434 -21.26 -17.85 -3.12
C THR A 434 -21.54 -19.28 -3.62
N PRO A 435 -21.15 -20.34 -2.90
CA PRO A 435 -21.45 -21.71 -3.31
C PRO A 435 -22.93 -21.92 -3.66
N GLY A 436 -23.20 -22.44 -4.86
CA GLY A 436 -24.56 -22.63 -5.37
C GLY A 436 -25.27 -21.37 -5.90
N GLN A 437 -24.65 -20.18 -5.83
CA GLN A 437 -25.19 -18.93 -6.40
C GLN A 437 -25.42 -19.08 -7.90
N THR A 438 -26.56 -18.55 -8.38
CA THR A 438 -26.79 -18.36 -9.81
C THR A 438 -26.54 -16.88 -10.13
N LEU A 439 -25.62 -16.62 -11.04
CA LEU A 439 -25.34 -15.29 -11.57
C LEU A 439 -26.08 -15.17 -12.91
N SER A 440 -27.09 -14.31 -12.95
CA SER A 440 -27.97 -14.09 -14.10
C SER A 440 -27.67 -12.76 -14.79
N GLY A 441 -27.98 -12.65 -16.07
CA GLY A 441 -27.85 -11.40 -16.81
C GLY A 441 -26.50 -11.19 -17.49
N LEU A 442 -25.71 -12.26 -17.67
CA LEU A 442 -24.46 -12.20 -18.42
C LEU A 442 -24.74 -12.11 -19.93
N ASP A 443 -24.02 -11.24 -20.64
CA ASP A 443 -24.00 -11.26 -22.10
C ASP A 443 -22.58 -11.06 -22.65
N LEU A 444 -22.36 -11.51 -23.88
CA LEU A 444 -21.03 -11.53 -24.48
C LEU A 444 -21.07 -11.05 -25.93
N GLY A 445 -20.05 -10.29 -26.33
CA GLY A 445 -19.91 -9.79 -27.70
C GLY A 445 -18.44 -9.62 -28.11
N ILE A 446 -18.20 -9.56 -29.42
CA ILE A 446 -16.90 -9.24 -30.01
C ILE A 446 -17.11 -8.09 -30.99
N TYR A 447 -16.34 -7.02 -30.85
CA TYR A 447 -16.43 -5.85 -31.71
C TYR A 447 -15.07 -5.33 -32.16
N GLN A 448 -15.02 -4.75 -33.35
CA GLN A 448 -13.81 -4.08 -33.87
C GLN A 448 -13.82 -2.59 -33.54
N ALA A 449 -12.75 -1.89 -33.88
CA ALA A 449 -12.67 -0.43 -33.77
C ALA A 449 -13.91 0.24 -34.37
N GLY A 450 -14.48 1.23 -33.67
CA GLY A 450 -15.77 1.85 -34.02
C GLY A 450 -17.01 1.14 -33.46
N GLY A 451 -16.85 0.07 -32.67
CA GLY A 451 -17.94 -0.55 -31.89
C GLY A 451 -18.83 -1.53 -32.68
N SER A 452 -18.51 -1.79 -33.95
CA SER A 452 -19.27 -2.73 -34.79
C SER A 452 -19.12 -4.16 -34.28
N GLN A 453 -20.23 -4.80 -33.94
CA GLN A 453 -20.27 -6.19 -33.49
C GLN A 453 -20.03 -7.14 -34.66
N VAL A 454 -19.15 -8.12 -34.46
CA VAL A 454 -18.70 -9.05 -35.51
C VAL A 454 -18.91 -10.51 -35.15
N ALA A 455 -19.46 -10.82 -33.97
CA ALA A 455 -19.73 -12.19 -33.55
C ALA A 455 -21.19 -12.39 -33.13
N MET A 456 -21.57 -13.66 -33.07
CA MET A 456 -22.82 -14.12 -32.49
C MET A 456 -22.55 -15.32 -31.59
N LEU A 457 -23.37 -15.47 -30.54
CA LEU A 457 -23.36 -16.61 -29.62
C LEU A 457 -24.51 -17.54 -29.97
N LYS A 458 -24.23 -18.85 -30.04
CA LYS A 458 -25.26 -19.87 -30.26
C LYS A 458 -26.22 -19.88 -29.06
N LYS A 459 -27.53 -19.87 -29.35
CA LYS A 459 -28.56 -19.89 -28.31
C LYS A 459 -28.57 -21.23 -27.58
N VAL A 460 -29.18 -21.25 -26.39
CA VAL A 460 -29.34 -22.47 -25.57
C VAL A 460 -30.12 -23.57 -26.31
N ASP A 461 -31.04 -23.20 -27.20
CA ASP A 461 -31.78 -24.13 -28.06
C ASP A 461 -30.97 -24.68 -29.26
N GLY A 462 -29.70 -24.29 -29.38
CA GLY A 462 -28.79 -24.70 -30.45
C GLY A 462 -28.90 -23.89 -31.75
N THR A 463 -29.82 -22.90 -31.83
CA THR A 463 -29.99 -22.06 -33.02
C THR A 463 -29.08 -20.82 -33.00
N TRP A 464 -28.84 -20.24 -34.18
CA TRP A 464 -28.10 -18.98 -34.32
C TRP A 464 -29.03 -17.77 -34.22
N PRO A 465 -28.59 -16.63 -33.64
CA PRO A 465 -29.28 -15.36 -33.76
C PRO A 465 -29.34 -14.85 -35.20
N ASP A 466 -30.30 -13.98 -35.52
CA ASP A 466 -30.49 -13.44 -36.88
C ASP A 466 -29.49 -12.32 -37.23
N SER A 467 -28.72 -11.82 -36.25
CA SER A 467 -27.76 -10.73 -36.43
C SER A 467 -26.53 -10.89 -35.54
N TYR A 468 -25.41 -10.29 -35.97
CA TYR A 468 -24.20 -10.16 -35.16
C TYR A 468 -24.42 -9.10 -34.09
N GLY A 469 -24.05 -9.40 -32.85
CA GLY A 469 -24.39 -8.58 -31.71
C GLY A 469 -23.93 -9.18 -30.39
N TYR A 470 -24.17 -8.46 -29.30
CA TYR A 470 -24.15 -9.08 -27.98
C TYR A 470 -25.17 -10.22 -27.93
N SER A 471 -24.82 -11.28 -27.21
CA SER A 471 -25.72 -12.41 -27.00
C SER A 471 -26.99 -12.00 -26.27
N ALA A 472 -28.02 -12.85 -26.34
CA ALA A 472 -29.07 -12.82 -25.33
C ALA A 472 -28.43 -13.06 -23.94
N PRO A 473 -29.01 -12.50 -22.86
CA PRO A 473 -28.54 -12.77 -21.52
C PRO A 473 -28.59 -14.26 -21.19
N PHE A 474 -27.58 -14.74 -20.47
CA PHE A 474 -27.48 -16.12 -19.98
C PHE A 474 -27.05 -16.15 -18.52
N ASP A 475 -27.25 -17.31 -17.91
CA ASP A 475 -27.02 -17.54 -16.49
C ASP A 475 -25.89 -18.56 -16.30
N ILE A 476 -25.17 -18.43 -15.19
CA ILE A 476 -24.13 -19.37 -14.79
C ILE A 476 -24.31 -19.70 -13.31
N LYS A 477 -24.13 -20.97 -12.93
CA LYS A 477 -24.32 -21.42 -11.54
C LYS A 477 -23.01 -21.89 -10.93
N ALA A 478 -22.73 -21.39 -9.73
CA ALA A 478 -21.58 -21.78 -8.93
C ALA A 478 -21.73 -23.20 -8.39
N ASP A 479 -20.63 -23.94 -8.37
CA ASP A 479 -20.50 -25.22 -7.70
C ASP A 479 -20.32 -25.04 -6.18
N ALA A 480 -19.98 -26.13 -5.49
CA ALA A 480 -19.77 -26.13 -4.04
C ALA A 480 -18.52 -25.34 -3.60
N THR A 481 -17.61 -25.04 -4.53
CA THR A 481 -16.41 -24.22 -4.27
C THR A 481 -16.62 -22.74 -4.59
N GLY A 482 -17.81 -22.35 -5.07
CA GLY A 482 -18.07 -20.98 -5.50
C GLY A 482 -17.60 -20.69 -6.93
N LYS A 483 -17.23 -21.72 -7.70
CA LYS A 483 -16.78 -21.58 -9.07
C LYS A 483 -17.89 -21.93 -10.04
N ALA A 484 -18.17 -21.06 -11.00
CA ALA A 484 -19.18 -21.26 -12.02
C ALA A 484 -18.51 -21.33 -13.41
N LYS A 485 -18.98 -22.23 -14.27
CA LYS A 485 -18.39 -22.45 -15.59
C LYS A 485 -19.45 -22.75 -16.64
N ILE A 486 -19.29 -22.16 -17.81
CA ILE A 486 -20.10 -22.47 -19.00
C ILE A 486 -19.24 -22.45 -20.26
N ASP A 487 -19.39 -23.50 -21.06
CA ASP A 487 -18.79 -23.61 -22.38
C ASP A 487 -19.81 -23.17 -23.42
N LEU A 488 -19.39 -22.23 -24.25
CA LEU A 488 -20.19 -21.49 -25.21
C LEU A 488 -19.67 -21.75 -26.62
N THR A 489 -20.57 -21.73 -27.60
CA THR A 489 -20.22 -21.84 -29.03
C THR A 489 -20.46 -20.51 -29.72
N MET A 490 -19.43 -19.97 -30.35
CA MET A 490 -19.45 -18.68 -31.02
C MET A 490 -19.16 -18.82 -32.51
N LYS A 491 -19.58 -17.81 -33.28
CA LYS A 491 -19.26 -17.65 -34.69
C LYS A 491 -18.99 -16.19 -35.01
N ILE A 492 -17.90 -15.94 -35.74
CA ILE A 492 -17.52 -14.61 -36.22
C ILE A 492 -17.96 -14.44 -37.68
N LYS A 493 -18.33 -13.21 -38.05
CA LYS A 493 -18.71 -12.84 -39.41
C LYS A 493 -17.62 -13.26 -40.39
N PRO A 494 -17.93 -13.99 -41.48
CA PRO A 494 -16.94 -14.38 -42.47
C PRO A 494 -16.17 -13.20 -43.04
N ALA A 495 -14.90 -13.41 -43.34
CA ALA A 495 -13.94 -12.42 -43.82
C ALA A 495 -13.61 -11.28 -42.84
N THR A 496 -13.88 -11.45 -41.55
CA THR A 496 -13.42 -10.54 -40.50
C THR A 496 -11.98 -10.88 -40.10
N THR A 497 -11.08 -9.90 -40.08
CA THR A 497 -9.68 -10.08 -39.67
C THR A 497 -9.18 -8.88 -38.86
N GLY A 498 -8.11 -9.07 -38.08
CA GLY A 498 -7.43 -8.01 -37.33
C GLY A 498 -7.78 -7.99 -35.84
N SER A 499 -7.42 -6.90 -35.16
CA SER A 499 -7.68 -6.72 -33.73
C SER A 499 -9.17 -6.47 -33.44
N ALA A 500 -9.67 -7.06 -32.37
CA ALA A 500 -11.03 -6.88 -31.86
C ALA A 500 -11.04 -6.96 -30.34
N THR A 501 -12.13 -6.53 -29.72
CA THR A 501 -12.36 -6.65 -28.28
C THR A 501 -13.46 -7.66 -28.00
N LEU A 502 -13.12 -8.71 -27.27
CA LEU A 502 -14.04 -9.65 -26.66
C LEU A 502 -14.48 -9.09 -25.31
N ARG A 503 -15.78 -8.88 -25.09
CA ARG A 503 -16.32 -8.29 -23.87
C ARG A 503 -17.41 -9.15 -23.27
N LEU A 504 -17.29 -9.43 -21.97
CA LEU A 504 -18.35 -9.98 -21.12
C LEU A 504 -18.97 -8.83 -20.30
N ARG A 505 -20.29 -8.84 -20.19
CA ARG A 505 -21.05 -7.88 -19.39
C ARG A 505 -21.98 -8.61 -18.44
N LEU A 506 -22.30 -7.96 -17.33
CA LEU A 506 -23.36 -8.32 -16.40
C LEU A 506 -24.34 -7.14 -16.37
N ASP A 507 -25.62 -7.39 -16.66
CA ASP A 507 -26.64 -6.33 -16.72
C ASP A 507 -26.23 -5.14 -17.60
N LYS A 508 -25.59 -5.45 -18.74
CA LYS A 508 -25.04 -4.50 -19.72
C LYS A 508 -23.82 -3.67 -19.26
N ALA A 509 -23.36 -3.83 -18.03
CA ALA A 509 -22.11 -3.26 -17.54
C ALA A 509 -20.92 -4.20 -17.83
N ALA A 510 -19.81 -3.67 -18.35
CA ALA A 510 -18.64 -4.49 -18.63
C ALA A 510 -18.05 -5.07 -17.33
N VAL A 511 -17.86 -6.39 -17.28
CA VAL A 511 -17.20 -7.07 -16.15
C VAL A 511 -15.80 -7.57 -16.51
N THR A 512 -15.55 -7.85 -17.79
CA THR A 512 -14.19 -8.06 -18.32
C THR A 512 -14.16 -7.80 -19.82
N SER A 513 -13.02 -7.34 -20.33
CA SER A 513 -12.75 -7.14 -21.76
C SER A 513 -11.34 -7.61 -22.09
N LYS A 514 -11.16 -8.22 -23.27
CA LYS A 514 -9.87 -8.75 -23.72
C LYS A 514 -9.67 -8.40 -25.19
N THR A 515 -8.50 -7.86 -25.52
CA THR A 515 -8.08 -7.71 -26.91
C THR A 515 -7.79 -9.10 -27.49
N VAL A 516 -8.38 -9.39 -28.64
CA VAL A 516 -8.25 -10.66 -29.36
C VAL A 516 -7.86 -10.39 -30.81
N THR A 517 -7.16 -11.34 -31.43
CA THR A 517 -6.87 -11.30 -32.86
C THR A 517 -7.80 -12.24 -33.60
N ILE A 518 -8.44 -11.75 -34.66
CA ILE A 518 -9.28 -12.54 -35.56
C ILE A 518 -8.50 -12.78 -36.85
N ASN A 519 -8.47 -14.02 -37.33
CA ASN A 519 -7.88 -14.35 -38.62
C ASN A 519 -8.52 -15.62 -39.21
N ARG A 520 -8.20 -15.92 -40.47
CA ARG A 520 -8.56 -17.18 -41.11
C ARG A 520 -7.63 -18.29 -40.65
N VAL A 521 -8.01 -18.94 -39.56
CA VAL A 521 -7.30 -20.06 -38.95
C VAL A 521 -8.25 -21.24 -38.71
N PRO A 522 -7.76 -22.49 -38.66
CA PRO A 522 -8.58 -23.63 -38.25
C PRO A 522 -9.14 -23.47 -36.84
N VAL A 523 -10.28 -24.10 -36.57
CA VAL A 523 -10.84 -24.20 -35.23
C VAL A 523 -9.97 -25.14 -34.40
N GLU A 524 -9.59 -24.69 -33.21
CA GLU A 524 -8.88 -25.49 -32.23
C GLU A 524 -9.85 -25.98 -31.15
N PRO A 525 -9.57 -27.14 -30.50
CA PRO A 525 -10.29 -27.52 -29.30
C PRO A 525 -10.21 -26.41 -28.24
N LEU A 526 -11.31 -26.21 -27.51
CA LEU A 526 -11.34 -25.26 -26.39
C LEU A 526 -10.20 -25.59 -25.42
N PRO A 527 -9.29 -24.63 -25.11
CA PRO A 527 -8.17 -24.90 -24.24
C PRO A 527 -8.60 -25.45 -22.87
N GLY A 528 -7.78 -26.35 -22.31
CA GLY A 528 -7.88 -26.76 -20.91
C GLY A 528 -7.73 -25.54 -19.99
N GLU A 529 -8.20 -25.65 -18.73
CA GLU A 529 -7.94 -24.56 -17.80
C GLU A 529 -6.42 -24.42 -17.59
N PRO A 530 -5.89 -23.19 -17.50
CA PRO A 530 -4.56 -23.03 -16.96
C PRO A 530 -4.57 -23.65 -15.57
N SER A 531 -3.74 -24.68 -15.33
CA SER A 531 -3.52 -25.09 -13.95
C SER A 531 -2.83 -23.93 -13.27
N ASP A 532 -3.25 -23.60 -12.05
CA ASP A 532 -2.37 -22.83 -11.20
C ASP A 532 -1.04 -23.61 -11.08
N VAL A 533 0.04 -22.84 -11.20
CA VAL A 533 1.42 -23.31 -11.11
C VAL A 533 2.20 -22.48 -10.08
N LYS A 534 1.57 -21.43 -9.54
CA LYS A 534 2.17 -20.62 -8.50
C LYS A 534 1.91 -21.31 -7.16
N PRO A 535 2.94 -21.45 -6.33
CA PRO A 535 2.71 -21.85 -4.96
C PRO A 535 2.14 -20.73 -4.10
N PRO A 536 1.43 -21.07 -3.01
CA PRO A 536 1.10 -20.14 -1.95
C PRO A 536 2.31 -19.39 -1.40
N VAL A 537 2.05 -18.24 -0.77
CA VAL A 537 3.04 -17.46 -0.03
C VAL A 537 2.65 -17.45 1.45
N THR A 538 3.56 -17.93 2.31
CA THR A 538 3.38 -17.86 3.77
C THR A 538 4.15 -16.67 4.34
N THR A 539 3.49 -15.89 5.18
CA THR A 539 4.08 -14.83 6.00
C THR A 539 4.01 -15.20 7.48
N TYR A 540 4.75 -14.48 8.32
CA TYR A 540 4.72 -14.69 9.76
C TYR A 540 4.75 -13.39 10.55
N SER A 541 4.13 -13.41 11.73
CA SER A 541 4.22 -12.35 12.73
C SER A 541 4.65 -12.91 14.07
N VAL A 542 5.33 -12.10 14.88
CA VAL A 542 5.85 -12.54 16.18
C VAL A 542 5.53 -11.53 17.26
N GLU A 543 4.76 -11.97 18.25
CA GLU A 543 4.39 -11.20 19.42
C GLU A 543 5.27 -11.56 20.63
N GLY A 544 5.55 -10.56 21.47
CA GLY A 544 6.28 -10.73 22.72
C GLY A 544 7.10 -9.49 23.09
N THR A 545 7.63 -9.47 24.31
CA THR A 545 8.50 -8.38 24.77
C THR A 545 9.85 -8.48 24.07
N LYS A 546 10.14 -7.54 23.18
CA LYS A 546 11.31 -7.55 22.30
C LYS A 546 12.31 -6.45 22.67
N LEU A 547 13.59 -6.82 22.76
CA LEU A 547 14.71 -5.89 22.91
C LEU A 547 15.04 -5.19 21.59
N SER A 548 15.75 -4.07 21.66
CA SER A 548 16.25 -3.35 20.47
C SER A 548 17.21 -4.19 19.62
N THR A 549 17.85 -5.22 20.21
CA THR A 549 18.69 -6.20 19.52
C THR A 549 17.91 -7.20 18.65
N GLY A 550 16.58 -7.25 18.80
CA GLY A 550 15.73 -8.21 18.12
C GLY A 550 15.36 -9.45 18.95
N THR A 551 15.98 -9.66 20.10
CA THR A 551 15.72 -10.80 21.02
C THR A 551 14.43 -10.62 21.80
N TYR A 552 13.61 -11.65 21.85
CA TYR A 552 12.40 -11.72 22.67
C TYR A 552 12.72 -12.25 24.08
N LEU A 553 12.06 -11.69 25.09
CA LEU A 553 12.27 -12.02 26.49
C LEU A 553 11.31 -13.11 26.95
N ASN A 554 11.86 -14.23 27.41
CA ASN A 554 11.18 -15.43 27.96
C ASN A 554 10.31 -16.21 26.97
N LYS A 555 9.44 -15.51 26.23
CA LYS A 555 8.46 -16.09 25.31
C LYS A 555 8.27 -15.21 24.08
N ALA A 556 8.10 -15.85 22.93
CA ALA A 556 7.58 -15.25 21.70
C ALA A 556 6.44 -16.12 21.16
N THR A 557 5.42 -15.51 20.54
CA THR A 557 4.33 -16.22 19.88
C THR A 557 4.44 -15.98 18.37
N LEU A 558 4.73 -17.03 17.61
CA LEU A 558 4.83 -17.02 16.16
C LEU A 558 3.47 -17.39 15.53
N THR A 559 2.95 -16.52 14.69
CA THR A 559 1.74 -16.76 13.90
C THR A 559 2.12 -16.88 12.44
N LEU A 560 1.67 -17.93 11.76
CA LEU A 560 1.84 -18.13 10.31
C LEU A 560 0.53 -17.84 9.58
N GLN A 561 0.62 -17.21 8.42
CA GLN A 561 -0.52 -16.93 7.55
C GLN A 561 -0.12 -17.13 6.09
N ALA A 562 -0.87 -17.96 5.37
CA ALA A 562 -0.63 -18.21 3.95
C ALA A 562 -1.74 -17.63 3.09
N THR A 563 -1.37 -17.12 1.93
CA THR A 563 -2.28 -16.63 0.89
C THR A 563 -1.87 -17.22 -0.45
N ASP A 564 -2.83 -17.43 -1.33
CA ASP A 564 -2.60 -17.93 -2.68
C ASP A 564 -3.64 -17.35 -3.64
N ASP A 565 -3.36 -17.38 -4.94
CA ASP A 565 -4.34 -17.00 -5.98
C ASP A 565 -5.52 -18.00 -5.99
N THR A 566 -5.32 -19.21 -5.44
CA THR A 566 -6.33 -20.23 -5.15
C THR A 566 -6.50 -20.46 -3.63
N ALA A 567 -7.28 -21.46 -3.23
CA ALA A 567 -7.46 -21.80 -1.83
C ALA A 567 -6.21 -22.52 -1.25
N VAL A 568 -5.68 -22.01 -0.14
CA VAL A 568 -4.63 -22.71 0.64
C VAL A 568 -5.23 -23.97 1.27
N LYS A 569 -4.62 -25.12 0.99
CA LYS A 569 -5.02 -26.41 1.55
C LYS A 569 -4.48 -26.62 2.96
N LYS A 570 -3.20 -26.31 3.18
CA LYS A 570 -2.58 -26.38 4.51
C LYS A 570 -1.30 -25.57 4.62
N VAL A 571 -1.00 -25.17 5.85
CA VAL A 571 0.29 -24.59 6.26
C VAL A 571 1.01 -25.62 7.12
N GLU A 572 2.31 -25.78 6.93
CA GLU A 572 3.13 -26.74 7.66
C GLU A 572 4.39 -26.05 8.19
N TYR A 573 4.88 -26.51 9.33
CA TYR A 573 6.16 -26.08 9.89
C TYR A 573 6.97 -27.25 10.43
N ARG A 574 8.26 -27.02 10.67
CA ARG A 574 9.11 -27.95 11.42
C ARG A 574 10.27 -27.21 12.08
N PHE A 575 10.68 -27.69 13.24
CA PHE A 575 11.91 -27.25 13.87
C PHE A 575 13.14 -27.91 13.21
N GLU A 576 14.28 -27.22 13.23
CA GLU A 576 15.54 -27.76 12.74
C GLU A 576 15.86 -29.12 13.38
N GLY A 577 16.34 -30.07 12.56
CA GLY A 577 16.64 -31.44 13.01
C GLY A 577 15.41 -32.37 13.13
N LYS A 578 14.19 -31.90 12.88
CA LYS A 578 13.00 -32.76 12.75
C LYS A 578 12.79 -33.19 11.30
N GLU A 579 12.54 -34.49 11.10
CA GLU A 579 12.31 -35.06 9.77
C GLU A 579 10.89 -34.75 9.24
N ASN A 580 9.89 -34.81 10.11
CA ASN A 580 8.48 -34.64 9.76
C ASN A 580 8.02 -33.19 9.82
N TRP A 581 7.13 -32.82 8.90
CA TRP A 581 6.39 -31.55 8.92
C TRP A 581 5.15 -31.69 9.81
N GLU A 582 4.89 -30.67 10.62
CA GLU A 582 3.71 -30.54 11.46
C GLU A 582 2.74 -29.55 10.82
N GLU A 583 1.45 -29.87 10.79
CA GLU A 583 0.42 -28.97 10.27
C GLU A 583 0.18 -27.82 11.26
N TYR A 584 0.22 -26.59 10.75
CA TYR A 584 0.00 -25.39 11.55
C TYR A 584 -1.51 -25.19 11.75
N SER A 585 -1.96 -25.38 13.00
CA SER A 585 -3.36 -25.21 13.39
C SER A 585 -3.58 -24.13 14.47
N ALA A 586 -2.51 -23.65 15.10
CA ALA A 586 -2.54 -22.62 16.12
C ALA A 586 -1.18 -21.91 16.27
N PRO A 587 -1.12 -20.68 16.80
CA PRO A 587 0.13 -19.96 17.03
C PRO A 587 1.16 -20.75 17.86
N ILE A 588 2.42 -20.68 17.44
CA ILE A 588 3.53 -21.43 18.03
C ILE A 588 4.15 -20.61 19.16
N SER A 589 4.12 -21.14 20.38
CA SER A 589 4.80 -20.54 21.53
C SER A 589 6.27 -20.99 21.56
N LEU A 590 7.18 -20.03 21.43
CA LEU A 590 8.62 -20.21 21.53
C LEU A 590 9.11 -19.72 22.89
N ASN A 591 9.87 -20.54 23.62
CA ASN A 591 10.42 -20.18 24.93
C ASN A 591 11.94 -19.98 24.85
N GLY A 592 12.56 -19.42 25.91
CA GLY A 592 13.99 -19.09 25.96
C GLY A 592 14.99 -20.25 25.71
N GLU A 593 14.51 -21.50 25.67
CA GLU A 593 15.31 -22.69 25.35
C GLU A 593 15.20 -23.09 23.85
N GLN A 594 14.35 -22.42 23.06
CA GLN A 594 13.96 -22.79 21.70
C GLN A 594 14.35 -21.75 20.63
N SER A 595 15.58 -21.24 20.66
CA SER A 595 16.11 -20.36 19.58
C SER A 595 16.57 -21.14 18.34
N GLN A 596 15.88 -22.22 17.98
CA GLN A 596 16.22 -23.04 16.81
C GLN A 596 15.54 -22.48 15.55
N PRO A 597 16.19 -22.58 14.36
CA PRO A 597 15.54 -22.31 13.09
C PRO A 597 14.25 -23.12 12.93
N LEU A 598 13.21 -22.46 12.46
CA LEU A 598 11.92 -23.04 12.12
C LEU A 598 11.72 -22.89 10.62
N SER A 599 11.48 -24.01 9.94
CA SER A 599 11.06 -23.99 8.55
C SER A 599 9.54 -23.97 8.47
N PHE A 600 8.97 -23.21 7.55
CA PHE A 600 7.53 -23.22 7.27
C PHE A 600 7.27 -23.17 5.77
N ARG A 601 6.13 -23.69 5.34
CA ARG A 601 5.64 -23.67 3.96
C ARG A 601 4.13 -23.83 3.92
N SER A 602 3.51 -23.55 2.79
CA SER A 602 2.12 -23.91 2.53
C SER A 602 1.92 -24.64 1.21
N ILE A 603 0.77 -25.31 1.10
CA ILE A 603 0.34 -26.09 -0.06
C ILE A 603 -1.07 -25.63 -0.41
N ASP A 604 -1.35 -25.41 -1.68
CA ASP A 604 -2.68 -25.03 -2.16
C ASP A 604 -3.60 -26.26 -2.41
N SER A 605 -4.81 -25.97 -2.86
CA SER A 605 -5.81 -26.99 -3.17
C SER A 605 -5.52 -27.79 -4.44
N VAL A 606 -4.67 -27.30 -5.34
CA VAL A 606 -4.28 -27.98 -6.59
C VAL A 606 -2.96 -28.76 -6.49
N GLY A 607 -2.24 -28.61 -5.39
CA GLY A 607 -0.99 -29.29 -5.06
C GLY A 607 0.30 -28.46 -5.24
N ASN A 608 0.25 -27.17 -5.59
CA ASN A 608 1.47 -26.36 -5.62
C ASN A 608 1.99 -26.17 -4.18
N MET A 609 3.30 -26.27 -4.04
CA MET A 609 3.97 -26.27 -2.74
C MET A 609 4.98 -25.15 -2.68
N GLU A 610 4.83 -24.30 -1.66
CA GLU A 610 5.75 -23.20 -1.39
C GLU A 610 7.15 -23.75 -1.11
N LYS A 611 8.18 -23.05 -1.61
CA LYS A 611 9.54 -23.31 -1.19
C LYS A 611 9.66 -22.97 0.30
N ALA A 612 10.04 -23.95 1.11
CA ALA A 612 10.21 -23.77 2.54
C ALA A 612 11.05 -22.54 2.88
N GLN A 613 10.45 -21.64 3.66
CA GLN A 613 11.12 -20.51 4.27
C GLN A 613 11.69 -20.91 5.62
N VAL A 614 12.76 -20.25 6.05
CA VAL A 614 13.41 -20.51 7.35
C VAL A 614 13.47 -19.21 8.14
N VAL A 615 13.00 -19.25 9.38
CA VAL A 615 13.07 -18.15 10.31
C VAL A 615 13.76 -18.58 11.60
N THR A 616 14.62 -17.72 12.14
CA THR A 616 15.18 -17.88 13.48
C THR A 616 14.65 -16.74 14.34
N ILE A 617 13.88 -17.10 15.38
CA ILE A 617 13.36 -16.14 16.35
C ILE A 617 14.21 -16.25 17.63
N PRO A 618 15.09 -15.28 17.91
CA PRO A 618 15.90 -15.32 19.12
C PRO A 618 15.01 -15.07 20.34
N VAL A 619 14.90 -16.07 21.22
CA VAL A 619 14.22 -15.97 22.51
C VAL A 619 15.24 -16.27 23.59
N ALA A 620 15.39 -15.35 24.56
CA ALA A 620 16.30 -15.53 25.68
C ALA A 620 15.52 -15.74 26.97
N LYS A 621 15.97 -16.72 27.77
CA LYS A 621 15.58 -16.81 29.16
C LYS A 621 16.16 -15.62 29.91
N VAL A 622 15.30 -14.85 30.58
CA VAL A 622 15.74 -13.72 31.39
C VAL A 622 16.09 -14.23 32.79
N ASP A 623 17.35 -14.06 33.18
CA ASP A 623 17.86 -14.20 34.53
C ASP A 623 18.92 -13.11 34.81
N VAL A 624 19.52 -13.14 36.01
CA VAL A 624 20.51 -12.11 36.38
C VAL A 624 21.77 -12.21 35.51
N ASP A 625 22.10 -13.39 35.01
CA ASP A 625 23.25 -13.59 34.13
C ASP A 625 23.00 -12.97 32.75
N PHE A 626 21.78 -13.13 32.22
CA PHE A 626 21.35 -12.42 31.01
C PHE A 626 21.46 -10.90 31.13
N LEU A 627 21.05 -10.33 32.28
CA LEU A 627 21.22 -8.90 32.55
C LEU A 627 22.71 -8.51 32.58
N CYS A 628 23.55 -9.26 33.28
CA CYS A 628 24.98 -9.01 33.35
C CYS A 628 25.65 -9.06 31.98
N ASP A 629 25.30 -10.06 31.16
CA ASP A 629 25.86 -10.23 29.82
C ASP A 629 25.39 -9.14 28.87
N TYR A 630 24.11 -8.76 28.92
CA TYR A 630 23.60 -7.63 28.16
C TYR A 630 24.35 -6.33 28.52
N VAL A 631 24.57 -6.09 29.81
CA VAL A 631 25.23 -4.87 30.29
C VAL A 631 26.70 -4.82 29.88
N LYS A 632 27.45 -5.91 30.08
CA LYS A 632 28.89 -5.99 29.72
C LYS A 632 29.14 -5.88 28.22
N ASN A 633 28.25 -6.43 27.40
CA ASN A 633 28.42 -6.45 25.95
C ASN A 633 27.83 -5.21 25.25
N SER A 634 27.13 -4.34 25.98
CA SER A 634 26.52 -3.14 25.40
C SER A 634 27.48 -1.96 25.38
N LYS A 635 28.00 -1.63 24.19
CA LYS A 635 28.76 -0.39 23.94
C LYS A 635 27.96 0.90 24.13
N TRP A 636 26.66 0.78 24.40
CA TRP A 636 25.71 1.89 24.52
C TRP A 636 25.34 2.20 25.96
N ILE A 637 25.95 1.49 26.92
CA ILE A 637 25.84 1.81 28.34
C ILE A 637 27.08 2.60 28.74
N ASN A 638 26.85 3.71 29.43
CA ASN A 638 27.94 4.52 29.95
C ASN A 638 28.71 3.71 31.01
N PRO A 639 30.05 3.64 30.95
CA PRO A 639 30.85 2.92 31.96
C PRO A 639 30.57 3.38 33.41
N LYS A 640 30.12 4.63 33.61
CA LYS A 640 29.69 5.14 34.91
C LYS A 640 28.40 4.48 35.45
N LEU A 641 27.55 3.97 34.56
CA LEU A 641 26.34 3.21 34.86
C LEU A 641 26.60 1.71 34.92
N GLU A 642 27.44 1.20 34.04
CA GLU A 642 27.76 -0.22 33.92
C GLU A 642 28.22 -0.81 35.26
N LYS A 643 29.23 -0.20 35.91
CA LYS A 643 29.82 -0.74 37.14
C LYS A 643 28.81 -0.82 38.30
N PRO A 644 28.04 0.23 38.63
CA PRO A 644 26.99 0.12 39.65
C PRO A 644 25.87 -0.87 39.31
N ILE A 645 25.47 -0.98 38.04
CA ILE A 645 24.48 -1.98 37.59
C ILE A 645 25.00 -3.40 37.88
N LEU A 646 26.24 -3.70 37.47
CA LEU A 646 26.86 -5.01 37.69
C LEU A 646 27.05 -5.33 39.17
N GLN A 647 27.44 -4.35 40.01
CA GLN A 647 27.56 -4.56 41.45
C GLN A 647 26.25 -4.98 42.12
N HIS A 648 25.15 -4.33 41.77
CA HIS A 648 23.84 -4.69 42.30
C HIS A 648 23.30 -6.00 41.68
N ALA A 649 23.63 -6.29 40.42
CA ALA A 649 23.31 -7.56 39.79
C ALA A 649 24.04 -8.73 40.46
N ASP A 650 25.34 -8.61 40.75
CA ASP A 650 26.10 -9.63 41.49
C ASP A 650 25.51 -9.89 42.90
N GLN A 651 25.09 -8.82 43.58
CA GLN A 651 24.41 -8.94 44.86
C GLN A 651 23.05 -9.64 44.75
N ALA A 652 22.27 -9.31 43.72
CA ALA A 652 21.00 -9.97 43.42
C ALA A 652 21.21 -11.48 43.13
N LYS A 653 22.21 -11.80 42.29
CA LYS A 653 22.59 -13.17 41.95
C LYS A 653 22.92 -13.97 43.20
N LYS A 654 23.80 -13.45 44.07
CA LYS A 654 24.18 -14.10 45.33
C LYS A 654 22.94 -14.43 46.19
N TYR A 655 22.03 -13.48 46.33
CA TYR A 655 20.82 -13.68 47.13
C TYR A 655 19.84 -14.67 46.49
N PHE A 656 19.65 -14.65 45.17
CA PHE A 656 18.81 -15.64 44.50
C PHE A 656 19.40 -17.06 44.57
N THR A 657 20.73 -17.21 44.50
CA THR A 657 21.39 -18.50 44.73
C THR A 657 21.15 -19.02 46.14
N LEU A 658 21.39 -18.18 47.17
CA LEU A 658 21.12 -18.56 48.56
C LEU A 658 19.64 -18.89 48.79
N ALA A 659 18.73 -18.15 48.16
CA ALA A 659 17.30 -18.43 48.23
C ALA A 659 16.98 -19.81 47.67
N HIS A 660 17.50 -20.13 46.48
CA HIS A 660 17.31 -21.45 45.86
C HIS A 660 17.84 -22.57 46.75
N GLU A 661 19.06 -22.45 47.28
CA GLU A 661 19.65 -23.45 48.18
C GLU A 661 18.80 -23.70 49.43
N GLU A 662 18.29 -22.64 50.06
CA GLU A 662 17.46 -22.77 51.26
C GLU A 662 16.08 -23.33 50.95
N PHE A 663 15.47 -23.00 49.80
CA PHE A 663 14.24 -23.64 49.36
C PHE A 663 14.42 -25.14 49.11
N THR A 664 15.53 -25.55 48.49
CA THR A 664 15.86 -26.97 48.27
C THR A 664 16.07 -27.72 49.58
N LYS A 665 16.59 -27.06 50.62
CA LYS A 665 16.72 -27.61 51.98
C LYS A 665 15.40 -27.60 52.78
N GLY A 666 14.33 -27.03 52.24
CA GLY A 666 13.04 -26.88 52.93
C GLY A 666 12.96 -25.70 53.92
N ASN A 667 13.97 -24.83 53.94
CA ASN A 667 14.04 -23.65 54.82
C ASN A 667 13.31 -22.45 54.19
N TRP A 668 11.98 -22.54 54.11
CA TRP A 668 11.14 -21.55 53.42
C TRP A 668 11.27 -20.11 53.94
N ILE A 669 11.43 -19.92 55.26
CA ILE A 669 11.56 -18.58 55.87
C ILE A 669 12.85 -17.91 55.40
N LEU A 670 13.98 -18.61 55.50
CA LEU A 670 15.29 -18.08 55.13
C LEU A 670 15.41 -17.91 53.60
N GLY A 671 14.87 -18.86 52.83
CA GLY A 671 14.79 -18.75 51.37
C GLY A 671 13.97 -17.53 50.92
N THR A 672 12.84 -17.26 51.57
CA THR A 672 12.01 -16.08 51.28
C THR A 672 12.74 -14.78 51.61
N LEU A 673 13.46 -14.74 52.75
CA LEU A 673 14.26 -13.58 53.13
C LEU A 673 15.38 -13.29 52.12
N TYR A 674 16.10 -14.33 51.67
CA TYR A 674 17.10 -14.16 50.63
C TYR A 674 16.49 -13.73 49.29
N LYS A 675 15.36 -14.31 48.87
CA LYS A 675 14.65 -13.88 47.66
C LYS A 675 14.25 -12.39 47.73
N ALA A 676 13.73 -11.94 48.87
CA ALA A 676 13.40 -10.54 49.10
C ALA A 676 14.63 -9.62 49.01
N ASN A 677 15.76 -10.02 49.60
CA ASN A 677 17.02 -9.27 49.49
C ASN A 677 17.57 -9.21 48.05
N GLY A 678 17.36 -10.28 47.27
CA GLY A 678 17.64 -10.30 45.83
C GLY A 678 16.79 -9.27 45.07
N LEU A 679 15.47 -9.26 45.31
CA LEU A 679 14.55 -8.27 44.73
C LEU A 679 14.89 -6.84 45.13
N VAL A 680 15.30 -6.59 46.37
CA VAL A 680 15.78 -5.26 46.81
C VAL A 680 17.01 -4.84 46.00
N SER A 681 17.91 -5.76 45.69
CA SER A 681 19.10 -5.49 44.87
C SER A 681 18.71 -5.16 43.43
N VAL A 682 17.75 -5.88 42.83
CA VAL A 682 17.17 -5.55 41.51
C VAL A 682 16.48 -4.18 41.54
N GLY A 683 15.75 -3.85 42.60
CA GLY A 683 15.08 -2.56 42.78
C GLY A 683 16.05 -1.37 42.80
N LYS A 684 17.24 -1.54 43.38
CA LYS A 684 18.31 -0.52 43.31
C LYS A 684 18.79 -0.28 41.88
N ILE A 685 18.82 -1.32 41.04
CA ILE A 685 19.14 -1.18 39.60
C ILE A 685 18.04 -0.39 38.90
N VAL A 686 16.76 -0.68 39.17
CA VAL A 686 15.61 0.08 38.60
C VAL A 686 15.68 1.56 38.99
N GLU A 687 16.00 1.87 40.24
CA GLU A 687 16.18 3.25 40.71
C GLU A 687 17.34 3.95 39.98
N LEU A 688 18.48 3.28 39.83
CA LEU A 688 19.63 3.78 39.10
C LEU A 688 19.29 4.06 37.61
N VAL A 689 18.61 3.13 36.95
CA VAL A 689 18.22 3.23 35.53
C VAL A 689 17.23 4.37 35.31
N SER A 690 16.25 4.53 36.20
CA SER A 690 15.21 5.57 36.07
C SER A 690 15.75 6.98 36.30
N LYS A 691 16.55 7.19 37.37
CA LYS A 691 17.00 8.51 37.81
C LYS A 691 18.18 9.09 37.03
N ASN A 692 18.92 8.27 36.30
CA ASN A 692 20.16 8.72 35.67
C ASN A 692 19.94 9.16 34.20
N PRO A 693 20.33 10.41 33.82
CA PRO A 693 20.23 10.89 32.44
C PRO A 693 21.40 10.46 31.54
N ASP A 694 22.50 9.95 32.09
CA ASP A 694 23.79 9.75 31.39
C ASP A 694 23.87 8.51 30.47
N TRP A 695 22.76 8.14 29.82
CA TRP A 695 22.74 7.03 28.87
C TRP A 695 23.30 7.46 27.51
N ILE A 696 24.15 6.63 26.91
CA ILE A 696 24.68 6.88 25.55
C ILE A 696 23.56 6.67 24.51
N ASN A 697 22.65 5.72 24.75
CA ASN A 697 21.51 5.43 23.89
C ASN A 697 20.22 5.23 24.71
N LYS A 698 19.11 5.83 24.26
CA LYS A 698 17.78 5.67 24.85
C LYS A 698 17.25 4.22 24.73
N ASP A 699 17.61 3.50 23.69
CA ASP A 699 17.24 2.10 23.48
C ASP A 699 17.93 1.18 24.49
N ALA A 700 19.20 1.47 24.84
CA ALA A 700 19.90 0.72 25.88
C ALA A 700 19.24 0.89 27.25
N LYS A 701 18.77 2.10 27.57
CA LYS A 701 17.97 2.36 28.79
C LYS A 701 16.69 1.54 28.78
N LYS A 702 15.95 1.59 27.67
CA LYS A 702 14.69 0.85 27.49
C LYS A 702 14.89 -0.65 27.63
N ASP A 703 15.90 -1.21 26.99
CA ASP A 703 16.18 -2.65 27.04
C ASP A 703 16.55 -3.12 28.45
N VAL A 704 17.41 -2.38 29.17
CA VAL A 704 17.71 -2.70 30.58
C VAL A 704 16.45 -2.62 31.44
N SER A 705 15.57 -1.64 31.23
CA SER A 705 14.27 -1.58 31.92
C SER A 705 13.39 -2.80 31.61
N LEU A 706 13.25 -3.21 30.34
CA LEU A 706 12.46 -4.38 29.97
C LEU A 706 13.00 -5.68 30.60
N ILE A 707 14.33 -5.82 30.67
CA ILE A 707 14.99 -6.97 31.33
C ILE A 707 14.68 -6.96 32.83
N LEU A 708 14.77 -5.81 33.50
CA LEU A 708 14.47 -5.70 34.93
C LEU A 708 12.99 -5.98 35.23
N ASP A 709 12.07 -5.49 34.40
CA ASP A 709 10.64 -5.76 34.53
C ASP A 709 10.35 -7.26 34.40
N ALA A 710 10.99 -7.93 33.44
CA ALA A 710 10.89 -9.38 33.28
C ALA A 710 11.47 -10.13 34.49
N LEU A 711 12.62 -9.71 35.03
CA LEU A 711 13.22 -10.29 36.23
C LEU A 711 12.30 -10.17 37.46
N LEU A 712 11.71 -8.99 37.64
CA LEU A 712 10.77 -8.74 38.74
C LEU A 712 9.50 -9.57 38.58
N ALA A 713 8.95 -9.69 37.37
CA ALA A 713 7.74 -10.47 37.11
C ALA A 713 7.93 -11.96 37.42
N GLN A 714 9.11 -12.53 37.13
CA GLN A 714 9.41 -13.93 37.45
C GLN A 714 9.63 -14.20 38.94
N ASN A 715 10.04 -13.18 39.70
CA ASN A 715 10.47 -13.32 41.09
C ASN A 715 9.51 -12.70 42.11
N LYS A 716 8.43 -12.03 41.67
CA LYS A 716 7.27 -11.79 42.53
C LYS A 716 6.60 -13.12 42.87
#